data_AF-A0AAD9FZR3-F1
#
_entry.id   AF-A0AAD9FZR3-F1
#
_cell.length_a   1.000
_cell.length_b   1.000
_cell.length_c   1.000
_cell.angle_alpha   90.00
_cell.angle_beta   90.00
_cell.angle_gamma   90.00
#
_symmetry.space_group_name_H-M   'P 1'
#
loop_
_entity.id
_entity.type
_entity.pdbx_description
1 polymer ?
#
loop_
_entity_poly.entity_id
_entity_poly.type
_entity_poly.pdbx_seq_one_letter_code
_entity_poly.pdbx_strand_id
1 'polypeptide(L)'
;MRVFITDLGSSLATELTRNCQDGGLEVIGTAARGGKSEVAALKRQLQSHPSSDVDGAIAEPVALQTDTAAWRRLVQQADVVVFTSLTTDTKLAMETLKAFEKCSTTKGEDETNEGEGGESVKRFIAVSSVLSWSKNAPFAAAGPNSGHVEDDFKARRPARKYTELKTAETQILSAHRAGELETCIVGAGLIYGGAQSQLQLIFREAWLHPDRPLLVPSLATQTQLPSQGQNLLPMISLYDLALLIFRVAASPTAPPKKYLLAVDKASGSTTLRDVCRGVSTLLASGRLRDSEDTSSAEADALLLDEEEELVTPLQLHLRFDTSAGVIHSFVAPEEWRHYSHGLLGSLAFFVDDFIRVMDLRPLRTVILGAPQAGKTLLSRKLAKDYYLPYLSPQTLLHELFAPEHDAPPSVPPEATQLDPEGDGSQQNNETELSNANNPGNGDSTAAETQKLREELRSWAPTPRGSVENTSQLPEAALVALVRWKLRSPECRNQGYVLDGLPITATQAKKVFKQDPSNDGNRDGEGSPSEVKESDGGNPVDGADSAETATGEENADAAAFPVVDIEALLSRLKPRRNVEIPNRVMVLQAPRALLEIRAQSLSEAEAERTENTQDAFARRFDDFEASIEALEEFFEKPKRAGKSSTVAVDGIEVLELSLRDDLGYRDAATFAAPIQCYMEQGGRAPHNFHPTLAEMREQRQAAEKLAREAEIRAAQRTREQDAQDEAAQQTKLARERARLELLQREEAELLETRAKPLRTYLMDTVLPALTEGMLEVVKVQPSDPIDYLAEFLFRKGQELDDELKEA
;
A
#
# COMPACT_ATOMS: atom_id res chain seq x y z
N MET A 1 -25.29 21.27 -24.48
CA MET A 1 -24.19 20.39 -24.92
C MET A 1 -24.03 19.30 -23.89
N ARG A 2 -24.04 18.03 -24.34
CA ARG A 2 -23.93 16.85 -23.47
C ARG A 2 -22.55 16.23 -23.58
N VAL A 3 -21.91 16.02 -22.43
CA VAL A 3 -20.59 15.40 -22.33
C VAL A 3 -20.74 14.02 -21.70
N PHE A 4 -20.36 12.99 -22.45
CA PHE A 4 -20.23 11.63 -21.94
C PHE A 4 -18.83 11.41 -21.38
N ILE A 5 -18.72 11.01 -20.12
CA ILE A 5 -17.45 10.75 -19.43
C ILE A 5 -17.40 9.28 -19.03
N THR A 6 -16.33 8.57 -19.40
CA THR A 6 -16.12 7.20 -18.95
C THR A 6 -15.65 7.14 -17.51
N ASP A 7 -16.12 6.14 -16.77
CA ASP A 7 -15.74 5.88 -15.37
C ASP A 7 -15.84 7.12 -14.46
N LEU A 8 -17.07 7.59 -14.27
CA LEU A 8 -17.45 8.69 -13.39
C LEU A 8 -16.99 8.50 -11.92
N GLY A 9 -16.67 7.27 -11.51
CA GLY A 9 -16.11 6.95 -10.19
C GLY A 9 -14.60 7.21 -10.07
N SER A 10 -13.90 7.46 -11.18
CA SER A 10 -12.48 7.83 -11.14
C SER A 10 -12.28 9.26 -10.62
N SER A 11 -11.12 9.53 -10.02
CA SER A 11 -10.81 10.86 -9.45
C SER A 11 -10.78 11.93 -10.55
N LEU A 12 -10.23 11.60 -11.72
CA LEU A 12 -10.17 12.52 -12.86
C LEU A 12 -11.58 12.82 -13.39
N ALA A 13 -12.43 11.80 -13.54
CA ALA A 13 -13.80 12.00 -13.98
C ALA A 13 -14.64 12.78 -12.97
N THR A 14 -14.39 12.60 -11.67
CA THR A 14 -15.11 13.33 -10.61
C THR A 14 -14.81 14.83 -10.70
N GLU A 15 -13.52 15.22 -10.78
CA GLU A 15 -13.16 16.64 -10.91
C GLU A 15 -13.57 17.21 -12.28
N LEU A 16 -13.45 16.42 -13.35
CA LEU A 16 -13.94 16.83 -14.68
C LEU A 16 -15.45 17.04 -14.70
N THR A 17 -16.22 16.16 -14.05
CA THR A 17 -17.67 16.29 -13.91
C THR A 17 -18.03 17.59 -13.21
N ARG A 18 -17.34 17.91 -12.12
CA ARG A 18 -17.50 19.18 -11.41
C ARG A 18 -17.24 20.37 -12.32
N ASN A 19 -16.10 20.40 -13.02
CA ASN A 19 -15.76 21.48 -13.96
C ASN A 19 -16.82 21.62 -15.07
N CYS A 20 -17.29 20.50 -15.63
CA CYS A 20 -18.35 20.50 -16.63
C CYS A 20 -19.68 21.05 -16.09
N GLN A 21 -20.09 20.64 -14.90
CA GLN A 21 -21.32 21.09 -14.25
C GLN A 21 -21.27 22.58 -13.88
N ASP A 22 -20.15 23.04 -13.31
CA ASP A 22 -19.89 24.46 -13.02
C ASP A 22 -19.89 25.29 -14.32
N GLY A 23 -19.42 24.70 -15.42
CA GLY A 23 -19.48 25.26 -16.77
C GLY A 23 -20.84 25.16 -17.47
N GLY A 24 -21.89 24.65 -16.81
CA GLY A 24 -23.25 24.52 -17.35
C GLY A 24 -23.44 23.41 -18.39
N LEU A 25 -22.53 22.43 -18.46
CA LEU A 25 -22.64 21.27 -19.34
C LEU A 25 -23.44 20.15 -18.68
N GLU A 26 -24.24 19.44 -19.46
CA GLU A 26 -24.94 18.22 -19.00
C GLU A 26 -23.96 17.04 -19.06
N VAL A 27 -23.76 16.36 -17.93
CA VAL A 27 -22.83 15.24 -17.82
C VAL A 27 -23.61 13.92 -17.76
N ILE A 28 -23.21 12.98 -18.62
CA ILE A 28 -23.64 11.58 -18.60
C ILE A 28 -22.41 10.68 -18.62
N GLY A 29 -22.55 9.39 -18.28
CA GLY A 29 -21.37 8.53 -18.27
C GLY A 29 -21.58 7.11 -17.79
N THR A 30 -20.46 6.44 -17.54
CA THR A 30 -20.43 5.09 -16.99
C THR A 30 -19.86 5.03 -15.59
N ALA A 31 -20.34 4.09 -14.78
CA ALA A 31 -19.65 3.63 -13.59
C ALA A 31 -18.91 2.33 -13.92
N ALA A 32 -17.60 2.29 -13.68
CA ALA A 32 -16.81 1.08 -13.88
C ALA A 32 -16.85 0.14 -12.66
N ARG A 33 -17.02 0.71 -11.45
CA ARG A 33 -16.86 0.03 -10.16
C ARG A 33 -18.22 -0.05 -9.43
N GLY A 34 -18.27 -0.79 -8.32
CA GLY A 34 -19.34 -0.69 -7.29
C GLY A 34 -20.78 -1.07 -7.66
N GLY A 35 -21.04 -1.52 -8.89
CA GLY A 35 -22.34 -2.05 -9.31
C GLY A 35 -23.49 -1.06 -9.14
N LYS A 36 -24.69 -1.56 -8.80
CA LYS A 36 -25.90 -0.72 -8.72
C LYS A 36 -25.84 0.36 -7.64
N SER A 37 -25.08 0.15 -6.56
CA SER A 37 -24.97 1.12 -5.46
C SER A 37 -24.18 2.35 -5.89
N GLU A 38 -23.07 2.16 -6.60
CA GLU A 38 -22.26 3.26 -7.14
C GLU A 38 -23.02 4.06 -8.19
N VAL A 39 -23.72 3.38 -9.09
CA VAL A 39 -24.60 4.05 -10.07
C VAL A 39 -25.64 4.93 -9.38
N ALA A 40 -26.28 4.44 -8.32
CA ALA A 40 -27.25 5.23 -7.56
C ALA A 40 -26.61 6.45 -6.87
N ALA A 41 -25.40 6.31 -6.33
CA ALA A 41 -24.66 7.41 -5.71
C ALA A 41 -24.26 8.48 -6.73
N LEU A 42 -23.66 8.07 -7.85
CA LEU A 42 -23.26 8.97 -8.94
C LEU A 42 -24.47 9.66 -9.58
N LYS A 43 -25.57 8.94 -9.77
CA LYS A 43 -26.83 9.51 -10.25
C LYS A 43 -27.33 10.62 -9.33
N ARG A 44 -27.36 10.38 -8.02
CA ARG A 44 -27.75 11.40 -7.04
C ARG A 44 -26.81 12.60 -7.06
N GLN A 45 -25.51 12.37 -7.19
CA GLN A 45 -24.52 13.44 -7.28
C GLN A 45 -24.77 14.32 -8.52
N LEU A 46 -24.94 13.71 -9.70
CA LEU A 46 -25.25 14.46 -10.92
C LEU A 46 -26.56 15.24 -10.82
N GLN A 47 -27.60 14.64 -10.26
CA GLN A 47 -28.94 15.24 -10.10
C GLN A 47 -29.01 16.29 -8.98
N SER A 48 -28.02 16.35 -8.10
CA SER A 48 -27.96 17.37 -7.05
C SER A 48 -27.53 18.74 -7.58
N HIS A 49 -26.97 18.79 -8.79
CA HIS A 49 -26.47 20.02 -9.38
C HIS A 49 -27.58 20.76 -10.16
N PRO A 50 -27.67 22.11 -10.08
CA PRO A 50 -28.69 22.89 -10.78
C PRO A 50 -28.71 22.70 -12.31
N SER A 51 -27.57 22.33 -12.91
CA SER A 51 -27.47 22.06 -14.36
C SER A 51 -28.22 20.79 -14.81
N SER A 52 -28.74 19.99 -13.88
CA SER A 52 -29.51 18.78 -14.17
C SER A 52 -31.03 18.99 -14.27
N ASP A 53 -31.52 20.17 -13.89
CA ASP A 53 -32.96 20.51 -13.82
C ASP A 53 -33.43 21.28 -15.08
N VAL A 54 -32.98 20.82 -16.25
CA VAL A 54 -33.22 21.44 -17.56
C VAL A 54 -34.18 20.58 -18.38
N ASP A 55 -35.10 21.22 -19.11
CA ASP A 55 -36.02 20.53 -20.03
C ASP A 55 -35.22 19.67 -21.05
N GLY A 56 -35.49 18.36 -21.04
CA GLY A 56 -34.80 17.39 -21.90
C GLY A 56 -33.61 16.66 -21.25
N ALA A 57 -33.39 16.83 -19.94
CA ALA A 57 -32.38 16.09 -19.17
C ALA A 57 -32.62 14.57 -19.20
N ILE A 58 -31.53 13.80 -19.26
CA ILE A 58 -31.59 12.33 -19.34
C ILE A 58 -31.99 11.74 -17.98
N ALA A 59 -33.10 10.99 -17.94
CA ALA A 59 -33.64 10.38 -16.72
C ALA A 59 -32.68 9.36 -16.05
N GLU A 60 -31.85 8.69 -16.84
CA GLU A 60 -30.83 7.74 -16.39
C GLU A 60 -29.45 8.16 -16.93
N PRO A 61 -28.79 9.16 -16.29
CA PRO A 61 -27.55 9.74 -16.82
C PRO A 61 -26.30 8.86 -16.60
N VAL A 62 -26.43 7.78 -15.83
CA VAL A 62 -25.32 6.88 -15.47
C VAL A 62 -25.69 5.45 -15.82
N ALA A 63 -24.82 4.77 -16.57
CA ALA A 63 -24.93 3.35 -16.87
C ALA A 63 -23.77 2.54 -16.26
N LEU A 64 -23.97 1.24 -16.04
CA LEU A 64 -22.85 0.35 -15.73
C LEU A 64 -22.02 0.10 -16.99
N GLN A 65 -20.70 0.06 -16.85
CA GLN A 65 -19.80 -0.28 -17.96
C GLN A 65 -20.02 -1.70 -18.47
N THR A 66 -20.51 -2.61 -17.61
CA THR A 66 -20.91 -3.97 -17.96
C THR A 66 -22.25 -4.04 -18.72
N ASP A 67 -23.08 -3.00 -18.65
CA ASP A 67 -24.32 -2.91 -19.43
C ASP A 67 -24.05 -2.22 -20.77
N THR A 68 -23.59 -3.01 -21.73
CA THR A 68 -23.23 -2.56 -23.07
C THR A 68 -24.37 -1.86 -23.80
N ALA A 69 -25.62 -2.24 -23.56
CA ALA A 69 -26.76 -1.62 -24.25
C ALA A 69 -27.06 -0.23 -23.68
N ALA A 70 -27.05 -0.09 -22.35
CA ALA A 70 -27.34 1.17 -21.68
C ALA A 70 -26.29 2.24 -22.00
N TRP A 71 -24.99 1.93 -21.84
CA TRP A 71 -23.98 2.97 -22.05
C TRP A 71 -23.84 3.36 -23.53
N ARG A 72 -24.08 2.44 -24.48
CA ARG A 72 -24.11 2.79 -25.92
C ARG A 72 -25.21 3.79 -26.26
N ARG A 73 -26.39 3.68 -25.62
CA ARG A 73 -27.48 4.66 -25.79
C ARG A 73 -27.08 6.03 -25.26
N LEU A 74 -26.35 6.10 -24.14
CA LEU A 74 -25.84 7.35 -23.59
C LEU A 74 -24.80 7.99 -24.52
N VAL A 75 -23.86 7.21 -25.04
CA VAL A 75 -22.85 7.69 -26.01
C VAL A 75 -23.51 8.27 -27.26
N GLN A 76 -24.60 7.67 -27.74
CA GLN A 76 -25.32 8.17 -28.92
C GLN A 76 -25.99 9.54 -28.68
N GLN A 77 -26.35 9.84 -27.43
CA GLN A 77 -26.99 11.11 -27.05
C GLN A 77 -25.98 12.22 -26.72
N ALA A 78 -24.68 11.91 -26.71
CA ALA A 78 -23.61 12.84 -26.40
C ALA A 78 -23.17 13.66 -27.61
N ASP A 79 -22.79 14.91 -27.36
CA ASP A 79 -22.13 15.78 -28.35
C ASP A 79 -20.61 15.60 -28.27
N VAL A 80 -20.11 15.38 -27.04
CA VAL A 80 -18.70 15.12 -26.76
C VAL A 80 -18.54 13.88 -25.91
N VAL A 81 -17.61 13.02 -26.29
CA VAL A 81 -17.18 11.86 -25.51
C VAL A 81 -15.78 12.11 -24.98
N VAL A 82 -15.61 11.99 -23.67
CA VAL A 82 -14.32 11.97 -22.98
C VAL A 82 -14.05 10.56 -22.47
N PHE A 83 -13.07 9.90 -23.08
CA PHE A 83 -12.52 8.65 -22.58
C PHE A 83 -11.37 8.95 -21.62
N THR A 84 -11.58 8.71 -20.32
CA THR A 84 -10.77 9.23 -19.21
C THR A 84 -9.43 8.54 -18.99
N SER A 85 -9.23 7.32 -19.52
CA SER A 85 -7.92 6.66 -19.47
C SER A 85 -7.79 5.56 -20.52
N LEU A 86 -6.96 5.76 -21.55
CA LEU A 86 -6.65 4.70 -22.52
C LEU A 86 -5.76 3.59 -21.94
N THR A 87 -5.00 3.87 -20.89
CA THR A 87 -4.11 2.88 -20.25
C THR A 87 -4.87 1.78 -19.53
N THR A 88 -6.11 2.03 -19.09
CA THR A 88 -6.91 1.04 -18.36
C THR A 88 -7.58 0.03 -19.29
N ASP A 89 -8.19 0.49 -20.38
CA ASP A 89 -8.88 -0.40 -21.33
C ASP A 89 -8.94 0.19 -22.74
N THR A 90 -7.99 -0.21 -23.58
CA THR A 90 -7.93 0.19 -24.99
C THR A 90 -9.07 -0.43 -25.81
N LYS A 91 -9.61 -1.59 -25.42
CA LYS A 91 -10.69 -2.26 -26.17
C LYS A 91 -11.99 -1.51 -25.98
N LEU A 92 -12.32 -1.14 -24.75
CA LEU A 92 -13.50 -0.34 -24.47
C LEU A 92 -13.42 1.04 -25.15
N ALA A 93 -12.24 1.66 -25.21
CA ALA A 93 -12.05 2.91 -25.95
C ALA A 93 -12.48 2.78 -27.41
N MET A 94 -12.04 1.71 -28.09
CA MET A 94 -12.40 1.43 -29.47
C MET A 94 -13.88 1.07 -29.63
N GLU A 95 -14.49 0.37 -28.69
CA GLU A 95 -15.93 0.11 -28.70
C GLU A 95 -16.75 1.39 -28.52
N THR A 96 -16.30 2.27 -27.63
CA THR A 96 -16.93 3.57 -27.35
C THR A 96 -16.85 4.46 -28.58
N LEU A 97 -15.69 4.53 -29.23
CA LEU A 97 -15.50 5.24 -30.50
C LEU A 97 -16.46 4.73 -31.58
N LYS A 98 -16.54 3.41 -31.78
CA LYS A 98 -17.46 2.80 -32.76
C LYS A 98 -18.93 3.08 -32.44
N ALA A 99 -19.32 3.09 -31.17
CA ALA A 99 -20.68 3.42 -30.76
C ALA A 99 -21.01 4.89 -31.04
N PHE A 100 -20.04 5.78 -30.83
CA PHE A 100 -20.15 7.21 -31.11
C PHE A 100 -20.27 7.49 -32.62
N GLU A 101 -19.49 6.80 -33.45
CA GLU A 101 -19.53 6.90 -34.91
C GLU A 101 -20.88 6.47 -35.51
N LYS A 102 -21.51 5.40 -35.01
CA LYS A 102 -22.80 4.91 -35.54
C LYS A 102 -23.93 5.92 -35.46
N CYS A 103 -23.81 6.92 -34.57
CA CYS A 103 -24.77 8.00 -34.47
C CYS A 103 -24.66 9.01 -35.64
N SER A 104 -23.49 9.15 -36.28
CA SER A 104 -23.36 10.03 -37.46
C SER A 104 -23.94 9.39 -38.73
N THR A 105 -23.97 8.06 -38.81
CA THR A 105 -24.43 7.34 -40.03
C THR A 105 -25.94 7.14 -40.10
N THR A 106 -26.66 7.22 -38.99
CA THR A 106 -28.11 6.87 -38.91
C THR A 106 -29.06 8.02 -39.19
N LYS A 107 -28.59 9.27 -39.23
CA LYS A 107 -29.39 10.45 -39.62
C LYS A 107 -29.58 10.62 -41.14
N GLY A 108 -29.05 9.71 -41.96
CA GLY A 108 -29.06 9.82 -43.42
C GLY A 108 -30.28 9.23 -44.15
N GLU A 109 -31.17 8.49 -43.48
CA GLU A 109 -32.21 7.74 -44.21
C GLU A 109 -33.67 7.92 -43.74
N ASP A 110 -33.96 8.52 -42.57
CA ASP A 110 -35.33 8.79 -42.16
C ASP A 110 -35.38 10.00 -41.22
N GLU A 111 -35.79 11.17 -41.74
CA GLU A 111 -36.73 12.11 -41.11
C GLU A 111 -36.72 13.47 -41.86
N THR A 112 -37.76 13.69 -42.66
CA THR A 112 -38.23 15.02 -43.03
C THR A 112 -38.83 15.70 -41.80
N ASN A 113 -38.06 16.52 -41.10
CA ASN A 113 -38.62 17.63 -40.32
C ASN A 113 -37.59 18.75 -40.19
N GLU A 114 -37.87 19.84 -40.90
CA GLU A 114 -37.16 21.11 -40.82
C GLU A 114 -37.31 21.69 -39.40
N GLY A 115 -36.22 21.69 -38.66
CA GLY A 115 -35.98 22.55 -37.52
C GLY A 115 -34.53 23.03 -37.61
N GLU A 116 -34.34 24.31 -37.91
CA GLU A 116 -33.04 24.99 -37.95
C GLU A 116 -32.33 24.88 -36.58
N GLY A 117 -31.50 23.85 -36.42
CA GLY A 117 -30.54 23.71 -35.34
C GLY A 117 -29.25 23.17 -35.94
N GLY A 118 -28.27 24.06 -36.14
CA GLY A 118 -27.01 23.70 -36.79
C GLY A 118 -26.39 22.45 -36.18
N GLU A 119 -26.05 21.46 -37.02
CA GLU A 119 -25.36 20.24 -36.59
C GLU A 119 -24.04 20.61 -35.90
N SER A 120 -24.01 20.51 -34.58
CA SER A 120 -22.79 20.69 -33.79
C SER A 120 -21.85 19.53 -34.05
N VAL A 121 -20.62 19.83 -34.48
CA VAL A 121 -19.58 18.85 -34.77
C VAL A 121 -19.32 17.99 -33.53
N LYS A 122 -19.33 16.67 -33.70
CA LYS A 122 -19.11 15.71 -32.61
C LYS A 122 -17.63 15.62 -32.27
N ARG A 123 -17.29 15.58 -30.97
CA ARG A 123 -15.90 15.48 -30.51
C ARG A 123 -15.64 14.25 -29.66
N PHE A 124 -14.55 13.55 -29.94
CA PHE A 124 -14.07 12.42 -29.17
C PHE A 124 -12.68 12.74 -28.60
N ILE A 125 -12.60 12.91 -27.29
CA ILE A 125 -11.38 13.23 -26.55
C ILE A 125 -10.95 11.96 -25.81
N ALA A 126 -9.72 11.50 -26.05
CA ALA A 126 -9.15 10.37 -25.34
C ALA A 126 -7.93 10.79 -24.52
N VAL A 127 -8.00 10.55 -23.22
CA VAL A 127 -6.87 10.77 -22.30
C VAL A 127 -5.93 9.58 -22.41
N SER A 128 -4.78 9.80 -23.03
CA SER A 128 -3.69 8.86 -23.12
C SER A 128 -2.61 9.17 -22.09
N SER A 129 -1.46 8.49 -22.19
CA SER A 129 -0.32 8.68 -21.30
C SER A 129 0.99 8.83 -22.06
N VAL A 130 1.90 9.64 -21.52
CA VAL A 130 3.31 9.73 -21.94
C VAL A 130 4.05 8.39 -21.82
N LEU A 131 3.49 7.36 -21.18
CA LEU A 131 4.00 5.99 -21.20
C LEU A 131 4.14 5.42 -22.63
N SER A 132 3.40 5.94 -23.63
CA SER A 132 3.62 5.58 -25.05
C SER A 132 4.97 6.07 -25.62
N TRP A 133 5.73 6.86 -24.85
CA TRP A 133 7.06 7.38 -25.16
C TRP A 133 8.18 6.70 -24.37
N SER A 134 7.89 5.66 -23.61
CA SER A 134 8.79 5.13 -22.57
C SER A 134 10.14 4.58 -23.05
N LYS A 135 10.35 4.38 -24.36
CA LYS A 135 11.64 3.97 -24.97
C LYS A 135 12.30 5.07 -25.80
N ASN A 136 11.80 6.30 -25.76
CA ASN A 136 12.48 7.42 -26.39
C ASN A 136 13.85 7.65 -25.75
N ALA A 137 14.80 8.16 -26.54
CA ALA A 137 16.11 8.50 -26.02
C ALA A 137 15.97 9.57 -24.90
N PRO A 138 16.80 9.49 -23.84
CA PRO A 138 16.90 10.56 -22.87
C PRO A 138 17.25 11.87 -23.59
N PHE A 139 16.62 12.96 -23.14
CA PHE A 139 16.86 14.32 -23.64
C PHE A 139 18.34 14.72 -23.64
N ALA A 140 19.19 14.08 -22.83
CA ALA A 140 20.63 14.30 -22.81
C ALA A 140 21.32 14.07 -24.17
N ALA A 141 20.75 13.24 -25.07
CA ALA A 141 21.37 12.95 -26.38
C ALA A 141 21.32 14.14 -27.38
N ALA A 142 20.42 15.12 -27.17
CA ALA A 142 20.27 16.30 -28.03
C ALA A 142 20.72 17.61 -27.33
N GLY A 143 21.32 17.51 -26.14
CA GLY A 143 21.85 18.62 -25.35
C GLY A 143 21.11 18.82 -24.01
N PRO A 144 21.75 19.47 -23.01
CA PRO A 144 21.27 19.55 -21.62
C PRO A 144 19.89 20.22 -21.43
N ASN A 145 19.38 20.93 -22.44
CA ASN A 145 18.10 21.65 -22.41
C ASN A 145 17.06 21.14 -23.42
N SER A 146 17.29 20.02 -24.10
CA SER A 146 16.43 19.57 -25.21
C SER A 146 15.27 18.65 -24.76
N GLY A 147 14.12 19.20 -24.39
CA GLY A 147 12.92 18.40 -24.11
C GLY A 147 12.25 17.84 -25.37
N HIS A 148 11.54 16.71 -25.26
CA HIS A 148 10.61 16.25 -26.30
C HIS A 148 9.46 17.26 -26.44
N VAL A 149 9.04 17.55 -27.66
CA VAL A 149 7.91 18.46 -27.92
C VAL A 149 6.71 17.71 -28.48
N GLU A 150 5.55 18.38 -28.47
CA GLU A 150 4.29 17.82 -28.94
C GLU A 150 4.37 17.27 -30.39
N ASP A 151 5.12 17.93 -31.28
CA ASP A 151 5.25 17.54 -32.69
C ASP A 151 6.05 16.24 -32.90
N ASP A 152 6.85 15.83 -31.92
CA ASP A 152 7.66 14.61 -31.97
C ASP A 152 6.81 13.34 -31.82
N PHE A 153 5.51 13.48 -31.51
CA PHE A 153 4.66 12.34 -31.13
C PHE A 153 4.72 11.22 -32.16
N LYS A 154 4.74 11.52 -33.47
CA LYS A 154 4.79 10.48 -34.52
C LYS A 154 6.03 9.58 -34.42
N ALA A 155 7.16 10.12 -33.98
CA ALA A 155 8.44 9.41 -33.85
C ALA A 155 8.59 8.64 -32.53
N ARG A 156 7.64 8.77 -31.59
CA ARG A 156 7.69 8.14 -30.26
C ARG A 156 7.81 6.61 -30.31
N ARG A 157 8.51 6.04 -29.32
CA ARG A 157 8.78 4.61 -29.18
C ARG A 157 8.25 4.13 -27.82
N PRO A 158 7.24 3.25 -27.79
CA PRO A 158 6.75 2.66 -26.56
C PRO A 158 7.56 1.43 -26.14
N ALA A 159 7.58 1.13 -24.85
CA ALA A 159 7.92 -0.21 -24.37
C ALA A 159 6.87 -1.24 -24.82
N ARG A 160 7.23 -2.53 -24.77
CA ARG A 160 6.35 -3.63 -25.22
C ARG A 160 4.97 -3.55 -24.56
N LYS A 161 4.91 -3.30 -23.24
CA LYS A 161 3.68 -3.14 -22.44
C LYS A 161 2.77 -2.02 -22.96
N TYR A 162 3.31 -0.96 -23.56
CA TYR A 162 2.56 0.21 -24.04
C TYR A 162 2.39 0.25 -25.58
N THR A 163 2.65 -0.87 -26.26
CA THR A 163 2.48 -0.94 -27.73
C THR A 163 1.00 -0.84 -28.11
N GLU A 164 0.13 -1.50 -27.36
CA GLU A 164 -1.32 -1.44 -27.60
C GLU A 164 -1.89 -0.04 -27.36
N LEU A 165 -1.38 0.68 -26.35
CA LEU A 165 -1.72 2.07 -26.10
C LEU A 165 -1.43 2.94 -27.33
N LYS A 166 -0.20 2.86 -27.88
CA LYS A 166 0.18 3.61 -29.09
C LYS A 166 -0.68 3.24 -30.30
N THR A 167 -1.02 1.97 -30.45
CA THR A 167 -1.91 1.48 -31.52
C THR A 167 -3.31 2.09 -31.40
N ALA A 168 -3.90 2.07 -30.20
CA ALA A 168 -5.21 2.68 -29.93
C ALA A 168 -5.20 4.19 -30.20
N GLU A 169 -4.15 4.90 -29.75
CA GLU A 169 -3.96 6.33 -30.07
C GLU A 169 -3.97 6.57 -31.60
N THR A 170 -3.24 5.75 -32.36
CA THR A 170 -3.15 5.89 -33.82
C THR A 170 -4.51 5.64 -34.49
N GLN A 171 -5.26 4.64 -34.01
CA GLN A 171 -6.59 4.32 -34.53
C GLN A 171 -7.59 5.46 -34.27
N ILE A 172 -7.61 6.02 -33.06
CA ILE A 172 -8.47 7.17 -32.71
C ILE A 172 -8.14 8.39 -33.58
N LEU A 173 -6.85 8.69 -33.80
CA LEU A 173 -6.43 9.77 -34.68
C LEU A 173 -6.84 9.53 -36.14
N SER A 174 -6.84 8.28 -36.59
CA SER A 174 -7.24 7.92 -37.97
C SER A 174 -8.75 8.03 -38.21
N ALA A 175 -9.57 7.96 -37.17
CA ALA A 175 -11.03 8.12 -37.26
C ALA A 175 -11.48 9.58 -37.44
N HIS A 176 -10.55 10.54 -37.30
CA HIS A 176 -10.83 11.97 -37.46
C HIS A 176 -11.38 12.28 -38.87
N ARG A 177 -12.55 12.91 -38.93
CA ARG A 177 -13.20 13.39 -40.16
C ARG A 177 -13.61 14.83 -39.96
N ALA A 178 -12.98 15.75 -40.70
CA ALA A 178 -13.22 17.19 -40.55
C ALA A 178 -14.71 17.51 -40.78
N GLY A 179 -15.33 18.24 -39.84
CA GLY A 179 -16.75 18.60 -39.89
C GLY A 179 -17.73 17.49 -39.46
N GLU A 180 -17.29 16.23 -39.35
CA GLU A 180 -18.15 15.12 -38.89
C GLU A 180 -17.76 14.64 -37.47
N LEU A 181 -16.51 14.22 -37.30
CA LEU A 181 -15.97 13.66 -36.07
C LEU A 181 -14.58 14.22 -35.81
N GLU A 182 -14.49 15.11 -34.83
CA GLU A 182 -13.22 15.62 -34.33
C GLU A 182 -12.67 14.67 -33.27
N THR A 183 -11.54 14.01 -33.56
CA THR A 183 -10.80 13.26 -32.55
C THR A 183 -9.61 14.05 -32.01
N CYS A 184 -9.40 13.95 -30.69
CA CYS A 184 -8.31 14.58 -29.96
C CYS A 184 -7.72 13.59 -28.95
N ILE A 185 -6.40 13.53 -28.87
CA ILE A 185 -5.67 12.74 -27.87
C ILE A 185 -4.97 13.69 -26.93
N VAL A 186 -5.15 13.49 -25.62
CA VAL A 186 -4.40 14.20 -24.59
C VAL A 186 -3.35 13.23 -24.05
N GLY A 187 -2.09 13.38 -24.46
CA GLY A 187 -0.97 12.63 -23.90
C GLY A 187 -0.59 13.17 -22.54
N ALA A 188 -1.23 12.67 -21.48
CA ALA A 188 -1.02 13.16 -20.12
C ALA A 188 0.28 12.60 -19.51
N GLY A 189 0.96 13.44 -18.73
CA GLY A 189 1.99 13.01 -17.78
C GLY A 189 1.45 11.98 -16.77
N LEU A 190 2.32 11.44 -15.94
CA LEU A 190 1.89 10.66 -14.78
C LEU A 190 1.02 11.55 -13.87
N ILE A 191 -0.20 11.10 -13.62
CA ILE A 191 -1.20 11.92 -12.94
C ILE A 191 -0.96 11.87 -11.42
N TYR A 192 -0.85 13.04 -10.79
CA TYR A 192 -0.80 13.17 -9.33
C TYR A 192 -2.01 13.93 -8.77
N GLY A 193 -2.33 13.60 -7.51
CA GLY A 193 -3.59 13.99 -6.87
C GLY A 193 -4.68 12.94 -7.07
N GLY A 194 -5.69 12.97 -6.19
CA GLY A 194 -6.77 11.98 -6.18
C GLY A 194 -6.36 10.59 -5.69
N ALA A 195 -7.33 9.67 -5.67
CA ALA A 195 -7.22 8.36 -5.02
C ALA A 195 -6.39 7.35 -5.82
N GLN A 196 -6.26 7.55 -7.14
CA GLN A 196 -5.67 6.57 -8.07
C GLN A 196 -4.30 7.00 -8.61
N SER A 197 -3.60 7.90 -7.92
CA SER A 197 -2.26 8.32 -8.34
C SER A 197 -1.22 7.23 -8.08
N GLN A 198 -0.28 7.03 -9.01
CA GLN A 198 0.86 6.12 -8.83
C GLN A 198 1.77 6.54 -7.67
N LEU A 199 1.78 7.84 -7.33
CA LEU A 199 2.56 8.35 -6.20
C LEU A 199 1.95 7.97 -4.84
N GLN A 200 0.73 7.43 -4.82
CA GLN A 200 0.06 6.99 -3.59
C GLN A 200 0.94 6.04 -2.76
N LEU A 201 1.76 5.20 -3.39
CA LEU A 201 2.67 4.29 -2.67
C LEU A 201 3.67 5.07 -1.80
N ILE A 202 4.21 6.18 -2.32
CA ILE A 202 5.19 7.04 -1.64
C ILE A 202 4.53 7.76 -0.46
N PHE A 203 3.34 8.33 -0.67
CA PHE A 203 2.57 9.00 0.38
C PHE A 203 2.14 8.01 1.48
N ARG A 204 1.72 6.79 1.10
CA ARG A 204 1.31 5.73 2.02
C ARG A 204 2.47 5.25 2.86
N GLU A 205 3.64 5.00 2.27
CA GLU A 205 4.83 4.59 3.03
C GLU A 205 5.26 5.68 4.02
N ALA A 206 5.33 6.94 3.56
CA ALA A 206 5.65 8.08 4.43
C ALA A 206 4.65 8.23 5.58
N TRP A 207 3.37 7.95 5.32
CA TRP A 207 2.32 8.01 6.31
C TRP A 207 2.44 6.90 7.37
N LEU A 208 2.62 5.65 6.93
CA LEU A 208 2.67 4.43 7.77
C LEU A 208 3.96 4.27 8.56
N HIS A 209 5.09 4.70 8.00
CA HIS A 209 6.41 4.54 8.60
C HIS A 209 7.13 5.88 8.78
N PRO A 210 6.52 6.84 9.51
CA PRO A 210 6.99 8.22 9.57
C PRO A 210 8.39 8.37 10.19
N ASP A 211 8.78 7.44 11.07
CA ASP A 211 10.07 7.49 11.77
C ASP A 211 11.22 6.85 10.96
N ARG A 212 10.88 6.07 9.92
CA ARG A 212 11.86 5.49 9.00
C ARG A 212 12.24 6.51 7.92
N PRO A 213 13.47 6.47 7.39
CA PRO A 213 13.78 7.16 6.14
C PRO A 213 12.87 6.62 5.02
N LEU A 214 12.29 7.52 4.22
CA LEU A 214 11.36 7.16 3.15
C LEU A 214 12.11 6.46 2.01
N LEU A 215 11.63 5.31 1.57
CA LEU A 215 12.21 4.59 0.43
C LEU A 215 11.94 5.36 -0.88
N VAL A 216 12.99 5.51 -1.68
CA VAL A 216 12.86 6.02 -3.04
C VAL A 216 12.56 4.83 -3.97
N PRO A 217 11.39 4.78 -4.65
CA PRO A 217 11.00 3.63 -5.47
C PRO A 217 11.74 3.64 -6.83
N SER A 218 13.03 3.27 -6.78
CA SER A 218 13.94 3.22 -7.93
C SER A 218 14.48 1.80 -8.09
N LEU A 219 14.21 1.19 -9.26
CA LEU A 219 14.72 -0.15 -9.62
C LEU A 219 16.10 -0.10 -10.27
N ALA A 220 16.59 1.09 -10.64
CA ALA A 220 17.91 1.27 -11.23
C ALA A 220 19.01 1.01 -10.20
N THR A 221 19.87 0.03 -10.47
CA THR A 221 21.11 -0.23 -9.71
C THR A 221 22.09 0.94 -9.85
N GLN A 222 23.04 1.12 -8.94
CA GLN A 222 24.05 2.21 -9.03
C GLN A 222 24.76 2.33 -10.38
N THR A 223 24.86 1.22 -11.13
CA THR A 223 25.48 1.13 -12.45
C THR A 223 24.62 1.64 -13.62
N GLN A 224 23.31 1.87 -13.40
CA GLN A 224 22.37 2.35 -14.41
C GLN A 224 22.01 3.82 -14.16
N LEU A 225 22.22 4.68 -15.15
CA LEU A 225 21.84 6.09 -15.11
C LEU A 225 20.45 6.30 -15.75
N PRO A 226 19.55 7.09 -15.14
CA PRO A 226 19.67 7.74 -13.81
C PRO A 226 19.50 6.74 -12.66
N SER A 227 20.41 6.76 -11.68
CA SER A 227 20.35 5.91 -10.49
C SER A 227 19.61 6.61 -9.35
N GLN A 228 19.14 5.84 -8.36
CA GLN A 228 18.66 6.35 -7.07
C GLN A 228 17.57 7.43 -7.14
N GLY A 229 16.65 7.32 -8.11
CA GLY A 229 15.53 8.25 -8.28
C GLY A 229 15.91 9.64 -8.82
N GLN A 230 17.09 9.80 -9.44
CA GLN A 230 17.47 11.05 -10.11
C GLN A 230 16.76 11.27 -11.45
N ASN A 231 15.81 10.40 -11.79
CA ASN A 231 15.04 10.52 -13.00
C ASN A 231 14.04 11.68 -12.94
N LEU A 232 13.97 12.44 -14.04
CA LEU A 232 12.87 13.36 -14.29
C LEU A 232 11.61 12.58 -14.72
N LEU A 233 10.55 12.75 -13.93
CA LEU A 233 9.25 12.17 -14.19
C LEU A 233 8.33 13.21 -14.84
N PRO A 234 7.83 12.97 -16.06
CA PRO A 234 6.86 13.84 -16.69
C PRO A 234 5.49 13.65 -16.03
N MET A 235 5.04 14.63 -15.27
CA MET A 235 3.84 14.55 -14.46
C MET A 235 2.82 15.64 -14.81
N ILE A 236 1.58 15.47 -14.36
CA ILE A 236 0.56 16.52 -14.42
C ILE A 236 -0.41 16.38 -13.25
N SER A 237 -0.85 17.52 -12.70
CA SER A 237 -1.90 17.51 -11.68
C SER A 237 -3.23 17.04 -12.26
N LEU A 238 -3.94 16.20 -11.51
CA LEU A 238 -5.31 15.81 -11.82
C LEU A 238 -6.22 17.01 -12.06
N TYR A 239 -6.08 18.06 -11.26
CA TYR A 239 -6.92 19.26 -11.31
C TYR A 239 -6.69 20.06 -12.59
N ASP A 240 -5.43 20.24 -12.97
CA ASP A 240 -5.04 20.93 -14.20
C ASP A 240 -5.39 20.12 -15.45
N LEU A 241 -5.23 18.79 -15.40
CA LEU A 241 -5.65 17.90 -16.47
C LEU A 241 -7.16 17.94 -16.67
N ALA A 242 -7.95 17.89 -15.59
CA ALA A 242 -9.41 18.02 -15.65
C ALA A 242 -9.83 19.37 -16.23
N LEU A 243 -9.16 20.46 -15.84
CA LEU A 243 -9.40 21.80 -16.39
C LEU A 243 -9.12 21.86 -17.89
N LEU A 244 -7.97 21.34 -18.34
CA LEU A 244 -7.61 21.28 -19.75
C LEU A 244 -8.64 20.49 -20.56
N ILE A 245 -9.02 19.29 -20.10
CA ILE A 245 -10.00 18.45 -20.79
C ILE A 245 -11.35 19.15 -20.87
N PHE A 246 -11.80 19.80 -19.78
CA PHE A 246 -13.01 20.60 -19.78
C PHE A 246 -12.95 21.72 -20.83
N ARG A 247 -11.86 22.49 -20.91
CA ARG A 247 -11.69 23.57 -21.89
C ARG A 247 -11.70 23.04 -23.33
N VAL A 248 -11.05 21.90 -23.59
CA VAL A 248 -11.08 21.25 -24.91
C VAL A 248 -12.47 20.71 -25.25
N ALA A 249 -13.19 20.15 -24.27
CA ALA A 249 -14.55 19.69 -24.45
C ALA A 249 -15.50 20.85 -24.75
N ALA A 250 -15.48 21.91 -23.95
CA ALA A 250 -16.34 23.08 -24.07
C ALA A 250 -16.00 23.99 -25.27
N SER A 251 -14.85 23.80 -25.91
CA SER A 251 -14.42 24.62 -27.05
C SER A 251 -15.40 24.50 -28.23
N PRO A 252 -15.90 25.61 -28.80
CA PRO A 252 -16.74 25.57 -29.99
C PRO A 252 -15.95 25.20 -31.26
N THR A 253 -14.63 25.46 -31.28
CA THR A 253 -13.75 25.21 -32.42
C THR A 253 -12.93 23.94 -32.25
N ALA A 254 -12.61 23.30 -33.37
CA ALA A 254 -11.70 22.16 -33.42
C ALA A 254 -10.33 22.50 -32.80
N PRO A 255 -9.71 21.56 -32.05
CA PRO A 255 -8.34 21.74 -31.59
C PRO A 255 -7.38 21.91 -32.77
N PRO A 256 -6.43 22.86 -32.71
CA PRO A 256 -5.53 23.14 -33.84
C PRO A 256 -4.56 21.97 -34.08
N LYS A 257 -4.24 21.20 -33.03
CA LYS A 257 -3.55 19.91 -33.14
C LYS A 257 -4.39 18.81 -32.51
N LYS A 258 -4.28 17.62 -33.10
CA LYS A 258 -5.04 16.42 -32.70
C LYS A 258 -4.41 15.65 -31.54
N TYR A 259 -3.13 15.90 -31.25
CA TYR A 259 -2.42 15.32 -30.12
C TYR A 259 -1.93 16.49 -29.25
N LEU A 260 -2.45 16.56 -28.03
CA LEU A 260 -2.14 17.58 -27.03
C LEU A 260 -1.24 16.94 -25.97
N LEU A 261 -0.07 17.51 -25.75
CA LEU A 261 0.84 17.02 -24.72
C LEU A 261 0.58 17.78 -23.40
N ALA A 262 0.18 17.06 -22.36
CA ALA A 262 -0.21 17.64 -21.07
C ALA A 262 0.74 17.20 -19.96
N VAL A 263 1.81 17.97 -19.78
CA VAL A 263 2.85 17.77 -18.74
C VAL A 263 3.13 19.12 -18.09
N ASP A 264 3.23 19.13 -16.77
CA ASP A 264 3.54 20.35 -16.01
C ASP A 264 4.97 20.84 -16.26
N LYS A 265 5.19 22.14 -16.07
CA LYS A 265 6.47 22.78 -16.35
C LYS A 265 7.56 22.35 -15.37
N ALA A 266 7.20 22.15 -14.10
CA ALA A 266 8.14 21.88 -13.03
C ALA A 266 8.78 20.49 -13.15
N SER A 267 8.06 19.50 -13.69
CA SER A 267 8.53 18.14 -14.00
C SER A 267 9.79 18.10 -14.86
N GLY A 268 10.05 19.14 -15.67
CA GLY A 268 11.28 19.26 -16.44
C GLY A 268 12.54 19.55 -15.61
N SER A 269 12.37 19.86 -14.31
CA SER A 269 13.44 20.26 -13.39
C SER A 269 13.46 19.49 -12.07
N THR A 270 12.36 18.85 -11.67
CA THR A 270 12.26 18.11 -10.39
C THR A 270 12.45 16.61 -10.61
N THR A 271 13.31 15.97 -9.82
CA THR A 271 13.51 14.51 -9.85
C THR A 271 12.52 13.77 -8.95
N LEU A 272 12.39 12.45 -9.15
CA LEU A 272 11.65 11.58 -8.22
C LEU A 272 12.20 11.69 -6.79
N ARG A 273 13.53 11.77 -6.63
CA ARG A 273 14.19 11.92 -5.33
C ARG A 273 13.80 13.24 -4.64
N ASP A 274 13.69 14.33 -5.39
CA ASP A 274 13.26 15.63 -4.84
C ASP A 274 11.81 15.57 -4.33
N VAL A 275 10.92 14.92 -5.09
CA VAL A 275 9.53 14.68 -4.68
C VAL A 275 9.49 13.83 -3.41
N CYS A 276 10.23 12.72 -3.35
CA CYS A 276 10.32 11.88 -2.16
C CYS A 276 10.85 12.66 -0.95
N ARG A 277 11.87 13.50 -1.13
CA ARG A 277 12.41 14.35 -0.06
C ARG A 277 11.36 15.33 0.45
N GLY A 278 10.60 15.96 -0.45
CA GLY A 278 9.49 16.83 -0.08
C GLY A 278 8.41 16.10 0.72
N VAL A 279 8.00 14.90 0.26
CA VAL A 279 6.99 14.07 0.94
C VAL A 279 7.48 13.67 2.32
N SER A 280 8.72 13.17 2.41
CA SER A 280 9.35 12.81 3.67
C SER A 280 9.43 13.99 4.64
N THR A 281 9.69 15.21 4.13
CA THR A 281 9.73 16.42 4.95
C THR A 281 8.37 16.75 5.56
N LEU A 282 7.27 16.57 4.82
CA LEU A 282 5.94 16.92 5.33
C LEU A 282 5.30 15.82 6.19
N LEU A 283 5.47 14.56 5.78
CA LEU A 283 4.77 13.41 6.37
C LEU A 283 5.64 12.52 7.26
N ALA A 284 6.96 12.54 7.12
CA ALA A 284 7.85 11.59 7.80
C ALA A 284 9.06 12.30 8.45
N SER A 285 10.23 11.67 8.40
CA SER A 285 11.47 12.11 9.04
C SER A 285 12.27 13.15 8.26
N GLY A 286 11.90 13.44 7.01
CA GLY A 286 12.70 14.25 6.07
C GLY A 286 13.89 13.51 5.44
N ARG A 287 14.19 12.29 5.90
CA ARG A 287 15.30 11.46 5.40
C ARG A 287 14.81 10.51 4.31
N LEU A 288 15.72 10.08 3.45
CA LEU A 288 15.51 9.12 2.38
C LEU A 288 16.43 7.92 2.55
N ARG A 289 16.01 6.77 2.01
CA ARG A 289 16.83 5.56 1.85
C ARG A 289 16.66 4.99 0.45
N ASP A 290 17.67 4.27 -0.02
CA ASP A 290 17.67 3.64 -1.33
C ASP A 290 17.32 2.14 -1.22
N SER A 291 16.85 1.53 -2.32
CA SER A 291 16.43 0.12 -2.33
C SER A 291 17.56 -0.85 -2.03
N GLU A 292 18.82 -0.49 -2.31
CA GLU A 292 19.99 -1.34 -2.04
C GLU A 292 20.30 -1.44 -0.53
N ASP A 293 19.81 -0.47 0.28
CA ASP A 293 19.97 -0.46 1.73
C ASP A 293 18.89 -1.30 2.45
N THR A 294 18.00 -1.95 1.70
CA THR A 294 16.83 -2.66 2.24
C THR A 294 17.08 -4.15 2.44
N SER A 295 16.39 -4.75 3.41
CA SER A 295 16.43 -6.21 3.60
C SER A 295 15.88 -6.92 2.37
N SER A 296 16.33 -8.16 2.09
CA SER A 296 15.87 -8.93 0.92
C SER A 296 14.35 -8.99 0.81
N ALA A 297 13.62 -9.02 1.94
CA ALA A 297 12.16 -9.09 1.96
C ALA A 297 11.43 -7.82 1.47
N GLU A 298 12.01 -6.63 1.65
CA GLU A 298 11.39 -5.37 1.16
C GLU A 298 11.67 -5.17 -0.33
N ALA A 299 12.85 -5.56 -0.80
CA ALA A 299 13.15 -5.63 -2.22
C ALA A 299 12.28 -6.69 -2.94
N ASP A 300 12.05 -7.84 -2.30
CA ASP A 300 11.16 -8.89 -2.80
C ASP A 300 9.67 -8.43 -2.86
N ALA A 301 9.25 -7.53 -1.96
CA ALA A 301 7.90 -6.96 -1.99
C ALA A 301 7.65 -6.09 -3.23
N LEU A 302 8.61 -5.24 -3.59
CA LEU A 302 8.55 -4.41 -4.81
C LEU A 302 8.53 -5.23 -6.11
N LEU A 303 8.92 -6.51 -6.04
CA LEU A 303 8.90 -7.47 -7.14
C LEU A 303 7.59 -8.27 -7.23
N LEU A 304 6.62 -8.02 -6.33
CA LEU A 304 5.27 -8.58 -6.45
C LEU A 304 4.54 -7.93 -7.63
N ASP A 305 3.79 -8.72 -8.40
CA ASP A 305 3.13 -8.28 -9.64
C ASP A 305 2.32 -6.97 -9.48
N GLU A 306 1.60 -6.80 -8.36
CA GLU A 306 0.79 -5.61 -8.07
C GLU A 306 1.64 -4.35 -7.80
N GLU A 307 2.76 -4.50 -7.08
CA GLU A 307 3.68 -3.40 -6.78
C GLU A 307 4.53 -3.05 -8.02
N GLU A 308 4.89 -4.05 -8.84
CA GLU A 308 5.59 -3.83 -10.11
C GLU A 308 4.79 -2.90 -11.04
N GLU A 309 3.45 -3.03 -11.09
CA GLU A 309 2.60 -2.17 -11.91
C GLU A 309 2.62 -0.70 -11.46
N LEU A 310 2.77 -0.45 -10.15
CA LEU A 310 2.84 0.89 -9.58
C LEU A 310 4.23 1.51 -9.68
N VAL A 311 5.28 0.70 -9.55
CA VAL A 311 6.68 1.13 -9.55
C VAL A 311 7.23 1.31 -10.96
N THR A 312 6.81 0.49 -11.93
CA THR A 312 7.31 0.52 -13.32
C THR A 312 7.17 1.91 -13.98
N PRO A 313 6.02 2.61 -13.90
CA PRO A 313 5.89 3.98 -14.42
C PRO A 313 6.83 5.00 -13.76
N LEU A 314 7.21 4.79 -12.50
CA LEU A 314 8.13 5.66 -11.76
C LEU A 314 9.60 5.51 -12.22
N GLN A 315 9.89 4.57 -13.11
CA GLN A 315 11.23 4.38 -13.69
C GLN A 315 11.45 5.21 -14.98
N LEU A 316 10.45 5.99 -15.42
CA LEU A 316 10.59 6.83 -16.61
C LEU A 316 11.67 7.88 -16.42
N HIS A 317 12.43 8.14 -17.48
CA HIS A 317 13.35 9.27 -17.53
C HIS A 317 13.13 10.08 -18.82
N LEU A 318 12.16 10.98 -18.78
CA LEU A 318 11.75 11.78 -19.92
C LEU A 318 11.54 13.24 -19.48
N ARG A 319 11.94 14.16 -20.35
CA ARG A 319 11.68 15.59 -20.20
C ARG A 319 10.88 16.05 -21.40
N PHE A 320 9.81 16.77 -21.14
CA PHE A 320 9.00 17.42 -22.17
C PHE A 320 9.10 18.93 -22.04
N ASP A 321 9.03 19.62 -23.17
CA ASP A 321 8.85 21.07 -23.22
C ASP A 321 7.46 21.38 -23.76
N THR A 322 6.58 21.89 -22.88
CA THR A 322 5.20 22.25 -23.20
C THR A 322 5.01 23.76 -23.36
N SER A 323 6.08 24.57 -23.26
CA SER A 323 5.99 26.04 -23.25
C SER A 323 5.39 26.64 -24.54
N ALA A 324 5.64 26.01 -25.68
CA ALA A 324 5.04 26.34 -26.98
C ALA A 324 3.87 25.40 -27.36
N GLY A 325 3.38 24.62 -26.40
CA GLY A 325 2.33 23.63 -26.61
C GLY A 325 0.95 24.26 -26.84
N VAL A 326 0.10 23.55 -27.58
CA VAL A 326 -1.26 24.01 -27.89
C VAL A 326 -2.14 24.17 -26.64
N ILE A 327 -1.79 23.51 -25.54
CA ILE A 327 -2.51 23.59 -24.26
C ILE A 327 -2.70 25.04 -23.76
N HIS A 328 -1.76 25.94 -24.09
CA HIS A 328 -1.83 27.36 -23.71
C HIS A 328 -2.85 28.17 -24.54
N SER A 329 -3.36 27.62 -25.64
CA SER A 329 -4.49 28.22 -26.37
C SER A 329 -5.85 27.94 -25.72
N PHE A 330 -5.91 26.97 -24.81
CA PHE A 330 -7.15 26.54 -24.13
C PHE A 330 -7.25 27.02 -22.68
N VAL A 331 -6.12 27.11 -21.98
CA VAL A 331 -6.06 27.46 -20.55
C VAL A 331 -5.10 28.62 -20.39
N ALA A 332 -5.60 29.74 -19.87
CA ALA A 332 -4.77 30.92 -19.64
C ALA A 332 -3.74 30.68 -18.51
N PRO A 333 -2.58 31.37 -18.52
CA PRO A 333 -1.54 31.21 -17.51
C PRO A 333 -2.03 31.31 -16.06
N GLU A 334 -3.02 32.16 -15.80
CA GLU A 334 -3.57 32.45 -14.47
C GLU A 334 -4.58 31.40 -13.98
N GLU A 335 -5.12 30.58 -14.90
CA GLU A 335 -6.11 29.55 -14.57
C GLU A 335 -5.47 28.23 -14.13
N TRP A 336 -4.21 28.01 -14.51
CA TRP A 336 -3.47 26.84 -14.08
C TRP A 336 -3.23 26.88 -12.56
N ARG A 337 -3.62 25.80 -11.87
CA ARG A 337 -3.46 25.70 -10.42
C ARG A 337 -2.05 25.22 -10.05
N HIS A 338 -1.54 24.22 -10.75
CA HIS A 338 -0.29 23.55 -10.38
C HIS A 338 0.73 23.46 -11.53
N TYR A 339 0.36 23.73 -12.79
CA TYR A 339 1.22 23.60 -13.97
C TYR A 339 2.62 24.23 -13.80
N SER A 340 2.70 25.44 -13.24
CA SER A 340 3.95 26.17 -13.10
C SER A 340 4.85 25.65 -11.98
N HIS A 341 4.27 25.18 -10.89
CA HIS A 341 4.99 24.81 -9.64
C HIS A 341 5.10 23.28 -9.44
N GLY A 342 4.31 22.52 -10.20
CA GLY A 342 4.19 21.08 -10.13
C GLY A 342 3.75 20.55 -8.76
N LEU A 343 4.00 19.25 -8.57
CA LEU A 343 3.75 18.55 -7.33
C LEU A 343 4.60 19.10 -6.18
N LEU A 344 5.92 19.23 -6.37
CA LEU A 344 6.84 19.63 -5.30
C LEU A 344 6.54 21.05 -4.79
N GLY A 345 6.27 22.00 -5.69
CA GLY A 345 5.94 23.38 -5.30
C GLY A 345 4.56 23.53 -4.65
N SER A 346 3.65 22.58 -4.89
CA SER A 346 2.28 22.56 -4.34
C SER A 346 2.07 21.45 -3.30
N LEU A 347 3.14 20.89 -2.74
CA LEU A 347 3.08 19.60 -2.06
C LEU A 347 2.17 19.60 -0.82
N ALA A 348 2.11 20.72 -0.09
CA ALA A 348 1.21 20.85 1.07
C ALA A 348 -0.26 20.62 0.70
N PHE A 349 -0.69 21.13 -0.46
CA PHE A 349 -2.04 20.88 -0.97
C PHE A 349 -2.25 19.39 -1.29
N PHE A 350 -1.28 18.73 -1.91
CA PHE A 350 -1.41 17.30 -2.25
C PHE A 350 -1.31 16.36 -1.05
N VAL A 351 -0.64 16.76 0.02
CA VAL A 351 -0.71 16.06 1.31
C VAL A 351 -2.12 16.14 1.89
N ASP A 352 -2.72 17.33 1.89
CA ASP A 352 -4.11 17.53 2.36
C ASP A 352 -5.10 16.77 1.48
N ASP A 353 -4.89 16.79 0.16
CA ASP A 353 -5.67 16.03 -0.81
C ASP A 353 -5.57 14.53 -0.57
N PHE A 354 -4.36 14.00 -0.36
CA PHE A 354 -4.13 12.58 -0.05
C PHE A 354 -4.87 12.17 1.23
N ILE A 355 -4.75 12.94 2.32
CA ILE A 355 -5.43 12.67 3.59
C ILE A 355 -6.94 12.62 3.40
N ARG A 356 -7.50 13.60 2.67
CA ARG A 356 -8.94 13.71 2.42
C ARG A 356 -9.46 12.58 1.53
N VAL A 357 -8.78 12.32 0.42
CA VAL A 357 -9.24 11.39 -0.60
C VAL A 357 -9.08 9.93 -0.16
N MET A 358 -8.05 9.64 0.64
CA MET A 358 -7.88 8.33 1.28
C MET A 358 -8.72 8.17 2.55
N ASP A 359 -9.52 9.16 2.95
CA ASP A 359 -10.33 9.16 4.18
C ASP A 359 -9.50 8.83 5.44
N LEU A 360 -8.27 9.37 5.51
CA LEU A 360 -7.38 9.13 6.64
C LEU A 360 -7.88 9.87 7.87
N ARG A 361 -8.20 9.09 8.92
CA ARG A 361 -8.83 9.58 10.15
C ARG A 361 -7.99 9.21 11.37
N PRO A 362 -6.92 9.99 11.66
CA PRO A 362 -6.06 9.76 12.83
C PRO A 362 -6.88 9.82 14.12
N LEU A 363 -6.75 8.79 14.97
CA LEU A 363 -7.45 8.73 16.26
C LEU A 363 -6.64 9.40 17.36
N ARG A 364 -7.09 10.56 17.84
CA ARG A 364 -6.44 11.31 18.90
C ARG A 364 -7.27 11.18 20.16
N THR A 365 -6.87 10.22 20.99
CA THR A 365 -7.65 9.75 22.14
C THR A 365 -7.02 10.20 23.44
N VAL A 366 -7.83 10.77 24.32
CA VAL A 366 -7.46 11.11 25.70
C VAL A 366 -8.31 10.27 26.65
N ILE A 367 -7.66 9.60 27.60
CA ILE A 367 -8.35 8.78 28.62
C ILE A 367 -8.08 9.35 30.00
N LEU A 368 -9.15 9.73 30.67
CA LEU A 368 -9.15 10.36 31.98
C LEU A 368 -9.84 9.45 32.99
N GLY A 369 -9.56 9.69 34.27
CA GLY A 369 -10.18 8.96 35.38
C GLY A 369 -9.35 9.07 36.65
N ALA A 370 -9.99 8.82 37.78
CA ALA A 370 -9.34 8.81 39.09
C ALA A 370 -8.19 7.78 39.17
N PRO A 371 -7.29 7.87 40.16
CA PRO A 371 -6.34 6.79 40.47
C PRO A 371 -7.07 5.45 40.65
N GLN A 372 -6.47 4.34 40.21
CA GLN A 372 -7.07 2.98 40.27
C GLN A 372 -8.37 2.74 39.45
N ALA A 373 -8.82 3.73 38.65
CA ALA A 373 -10.02 3.58 37.83
C ALA A 373 -9.85 2.65 36.60
N GLY A 374 -8.63 2.20 36.31
CA GLY A 374 -8.33 1.32 35.16
C GLY A 374 -7.98 2.04 33.85
N LYS A 375 -7.82 3.38 33.88
CA LYS A 375 -7.49 4.19 32.70
C LYS A 375 -6.25 3.70 31.94
N THR A 376 -5.16 3.41 32.63
CA THR A 376 -3.91 2.93 32.01
C THR A 376 -4.08 1.59 31.30
N LEU A 377 -4.89 0.68 31.85
CA LEU A 377 -5.18 -0.60 31.20
C LEU A 377 -6.00 -0.40 29.92
N LEU A 378 -7.00 0.48 29.97
CA LEU A 378 -7.79 0.84 28.80
C LEU A 378 -6.92 1.55 27.74
N SER A 379 -6.08 2.50 28.14
CA SER A 379 -5.16 3.24 27.28
C SER A 379 -4.25 2.30 26.50
N ARG A 380 -3.61 1.34 27.18
CA ARG A 380 -2.76 0.33 26.52
C ARG A 380 -3.55 -0.60 25.61
N LYS A 381 -4.76 -1.00 26.03
CA LYS A 381 -5.62 -1.84 25.21
C LYS A 381 -6.03 -1.13 23.91
N LEU A 382 -6.51 0.11 23.99
CA LEU A 382 -6.89 0.88 22.80
C LEU A 382 -5.69 1.18 21.90
N ALA A 383 -4.53 1.51 22.49
CA ALA A 383 -3.30 1.69 21.72
C ALA A 383 -2.95 0.43 20.90
N LYS A 384 -3.08 -0.76 21.51
CA LYS A 384 -2.86 -2.04 20.81
C LYS A 384 -3.94 -2.34 19.77
N ASP A 385 -5.21 -2.19 20.13
CA ASP A 385 -6.35 -2.59 19.30
C ASP A 385 -6.49 -1.70 18.04
N TYR A 386 -6.04 -0.45 18.11
CA TYR A 386 -6.09 0.53 17.01
C TYR A 386 -4.71 0.90 16.43
N TYR A 387 -3.64 0.22 16.83
CA TYR A 387 -2.26 0.49 16.36
C TYR A 387 -1.79 1.94 16.59
N LEU A 388 -2.12 2.50 17.74
CA LEU A 388 -1.80 3.88 18.10
C LEU A 388 -0.62 3.95 19.08
N PRO A 389 0.21 5.01 19.00
CA PRO A 389 1.20 5.31 20.02
C PRO A 389 0.56 5.45 21.42
N TYR A 390 1.08 4.71 22.39
CA TYR A 390 0.68 4.83 23.80
C TYR A 390 1.55 5.89 24.50
N LEU A 391 0.92 6.97 24.92
CA LEU A 391 1.59 8.13 25.50
C LEU A 391 1.33 8.24 27.00
N SER A 392 2.41 8.19 27.77
CA SER A 392 2.45 8.42 29.22
C SER A 392 3.74 9.17 29.56
N PRO A 393 3.85 9.91 30.68
CA PRO A 393 5.09 10.58 31.05
C PRO A 393 6.33 9.67 30.98
N GLN A 394 6.16 8.41 31.40
CA GLN A 394 7.22 7.40 31.39
C GLN A 394 7.63 7.00 29.97
N THR A 395 6.65 6.69 29.10
CA THR A 395 6.95 6.29 27.72
C THR A 395 7.56 7.44 26.91
N LEU A 396 7.10 8.68 27.15
CA LEU A 396 7.64 9.87 26.51
C LEU A 396 9.10 10.14 26.89
N LEU A 397 9.46 9.99 28.17
CA LEU A 397 10.86 10.12 28.61
C LEU A 397 11.73 9.01 28.03
N HIS A 398 11.22 7.77 28.02
CA HIS A 398 11.95 6.65 27.44
C HIS A 398 12.24 6.86 25.95
N GLU A 399 11.27 7.40 25.21
CA GLU A 399 11.44 7.72 23.81
C GLU A 399 12.39 8.90 23.57
N LEU A 400 12.26 9.97 24.35
CA LEU A 400 13.13 11.16 24.21
C LEU A 400 14.62 10.81 24.36
N PHE A 401 14.95 9.88 25.27
CA PHE A 401 16.31 9.43 25.56
C PHE A 401 16.70 8.11 24.86
N ALA A 402 15.84 7.55 24.00
CA ALA A 402 16.19 6.38 23.21
C ALA A 402 17.35 6.70 22.23
N PRO A 403 18.32 5.79 22.04
CA PRO A 403 19.35 5.97 21.03
C PRO A 403 18.73 5.99 19.63
N GLU A 404 19.19 6.89 18.77
CA GLU A 404 18.60 7.19 17.45
C GLU A 404 18.61 6.00 16.45
N HIS A 405 19.27 4.89 16.81
CA HIS A 405 19.34 3.66 16.01
C HIS A 405 18.47 2.48 16.51
N ASP A 406 17.81 2.58 17.67
CA ASP A 406 16.95 1.52 18.21
C ASP A 406 15.60 2.07 18.69
N ALA A 407 14.82 2.66 17.79
CA ALA A 407 13.38 2.79 18.03
C ALA A 407 12.75 1.40 17.82
N PRO A 408 12.21 0.73 18.85
CA PRO A 408 11.58 -0.57 18.66
C PRO A 408 10.37 -0.42 17.72
N PRO A 409 10.12 -1.36 16.79
CA PRO A 409 8.85 -1.42 16.10
C PRO A 409 7.76 -1.56 17.15
N SER A 410 6.83 -0.61 17.19
CA SER A 410 5.69 -0.55 18.08
C SER A 410 4.72 -1.71 17.79
N VAL A 411 5.04 -2.90 18.30
CA VAL A 411 4.17 -4.09 18.38
C VAL A 411 4.49 -4.81 19.71
N PRO A 412 3.50 -5.26 20.50
CA PRO A 412 3.74 -5.89 21.80
C PRO A 412 4.46 -7.25 21.69
N PRO A 413 5.26 -7.64 22.71
CA PRO A 413 6.06 -8.86 22.65
C PRO A 413 5.27 -10.13 23.03
N GLU A 414 5.85 -11.26 22.60
CA GLU A 414 5.73 -12.67 23.04
C GLU A 414 4.90 -13.67 22.21
N ALA A 415 5.61 -14.62 21.57
CA ALA A 415 5.71 -16.01 22.06
C ALA A 415 6.91 -16.79 21.44
N THR A 416 8.04 -16.75 22.15
CA THR A 416 8.98 -17.82 22.54
C THR A 416 9.40 -18.97 21.58
N GLN A 417 10.71 -18.92 21.24
CA GLN A 417 11.76 -19.98 21.19
C GLN A 417 11.72 -21.12 20.16
N LEU A 418 12.85 -21.30 19.47
CA LEU A 418 13.84 -22.38 19.73
C LEU A 418 15.18 -22.05 19.03
N ASP A 419 16.27 -22.02 19.81
CA ASP A 419 17.67 -22.00 19.32
C ASP A 419 18.05 -23.34 18.67
N PRO A 420 19.12 -23.39 17.86
CA PRO A 420 20.38 -23.82 18.45
C PRO A 420 21.64 -23.07 17.94
N GLU A 421 22.68 -23.27 18.76
CA GLU A 421 24.05 -22.76 18.73
C GLU A 421 24.80 -22.88 17.40
N GLY A 422 25.69 -21.92 17.14
CA GLY A 422 26.66 -21.93 16.05
C GLY A 422 27.78 -20.91 16.25
N ASP A 423 28.98 -21.44 16.49
CA ASP A 423 30.24 -20.83 16.91
C ASP A 423 30.88 -19.83 15.91
N GLY A 424 31.65 -18.88 16.48
CA GLY A 424 32.94 -18.44 15.93
C GLY A 424 32.98 -17.52 14.70
N SER A 425 33.27 -16.24 14.93
CA SER A 425 34.57 -15.60 14.59
C SER A 425 34.43 -14.12 14.22
N GLN A 426 35.19 -13.31 14.97
CA GLN A 426 35.43 -11.90 14.76
C GLN A 426 36.15 -11.65 13.43
N GLN A 427 35.67 -10.70 12.64
CA GLN A 427 36.52 -9.96 11.71
C GLN A 427 36.05 -8.51 11.62
N ASN A 428 36.89 -7.64 12.17
CA ASN A 428 36.87 -6.21 11.99
C ASN A 428 37.03 -5.88 10.51
N ASN A 429 36.14 -5.05 9.97
CA ASN A 429 36.45 -4.20 8.82
C ASN A 429 35.84 -2.83 9.08
N GLU A 430 36.67 -1.94 9.62
CA GLU A 430 36.49 -0.50 9.50
C GLU A 430 36.56 -0.16 8.01
N THR A 431 35.45 0.27 7.43
CA THR A 431 35.47 0.92 6.12
C THR A 431 34.76 2.25 6.28
N GLU A 432 35.58 3.29 6.40
CA GLU A 432 35.18 4.69 6.40
C GLU A 432 34.36 5.00 5.14
N LEU A 433 33.05 5.13 5.30
CA LEU A 433 32.16 5.71 4.29
C LEU A 433 31.93 7.16 4.66
N SER A 434 32.39 8.04 3.76
CA SER A 434 32.37 9.47 3.88
C SER A 434 30.94 10.01 4.05
N ASN A 435 30.71 10.64 5.20
CA ASN A 435 29.56 11.49 5.50
C ASN A 435 29.34 12.54 4.39
N ALA A 436 28.32 12.31 3.56
CA ALA A 436 27.69 13.38 2.79
C ALA A 436 26.69 14.11 3.70
N ASN A 437 27.22 15.06 4.48
CA ASN A 437 26.43 16.09 5.14
C ASN A 437 25.61 16.86 4.10
N ASN A 438 24.29 16.67 4.11
CA ASN A 438 23.37 17.60 3.43
C ASN A 438 22.60 18.40 4.48
N PRO A 439 22.88 19.70 4.68
CA PRO A 439 22.24 20.53 5.68
C PRO A 439 20.95 21.11 5.08
N GLY A 440 19.84 20.40 5.21
CA GLY A 440 18.54 20.87 4.70
C GLY A 440 17.41 20.44 5.62
N ASN A 441 16.86 21.39 6.38
CA ASN A 441 15.62 21.32 7.16
C ASN A 441 15.47 20.33 8.35
N GLY A 442 16.35 19.34 8.52
CA GLY A 442 16.37 18.49 9.72
C GLY A 442 16.78 19.20 11.02
N ASP A 443 17.39 20.39 10.90
CA ASP A 443 18.15 21.02 11.97
C ASP A 443 17.27 21.56 13.11
N SER A 444 16.06 22.05 12.83
CA SER A 444 15.23 22.65 13.88
C SER A 444 14.57 21.63 14.82
N THR A 445 14.16 20.47 14.30
CA THR A 445 13.47 19.44 15.10
C THR A 445 14.46 18.63 15.92
N ALA A 446 15.65 18.36 15.34
CA ALA A 446 16.77 17.79 16.05
C ALA A 446 17.27 18.74 17.16
N ALA A 447 17.40 20.04 16.88
CA ALA A 447 17.76 21.04 17.87
C ALA A 447 16.71 21.19 18.99
N GLU A 448 15.40 21.20 18.65
CA GLU A 448 14.31 21.21 19.64
C GLU A 448 14.37 19.97 20.54
N THR A 449 14.58 18.78 19.95
CA THR A 449 14.70 17.52 20.69
C THR A 449 15.92 17.50 21.59
N GLN A 450 17.07 17.97 21.09
CA GLN A 450 18.31 18.06 21.85
C GLN A 450 18.20 19.03 23.04
N LYS A 451 17.57 20.19 22.83
CA LYS A 451 17.28 21.14 23.90
C LYS A 451 16.39 20.51 24.98
N LEU A 452 15.35 19.78 24.58
CA LEU A 452 14.48 19.04 25.51
C LEU A 452 15.25 17.94 26.28
N ARG A 453 16.15 17.20 25.61
CA ARG A 453 17.02 16.20 26.25
C ARG A 453 17.92 16.85 27.32
N GLU A 454 18.46 18.04 27.05
CA GLU A 454 19.29 18.78 28.00
C GLU A 454 18.48 19.28 29.20
N GLU A 455 17.32 19.88 28.96
CA GLU A 455 16.40 20.35 30.00
C GLU A 455 15.90 19.21 30.90
N LEU A 456 15.61 18.04 30.32
CA LEU A 456 15.03 16.90 31.03
C LEU A 456 16.05 15.86 31.51
N ARG A 457 17.36 16.13 31.38
CA ARG A 457 18.43 15.17 31.67
C ARG A 457 18.36 14.58 33.09
N SER A 458 17.92 15.36 34.07
CA SER A 458 17.81 14.90 35.46
C SER A 458 16.69 13.86 35.68
N TRP A 459 15.75 13.77 34.74
CA TRP A 459 14.65 12.80 34.72
C TRP A 459 14.86 11.69 33.68
N ALA A 460 16.08 11.55 33.14
CA ALA A 460 16.39 10.51 32.17
C ALA A 460 16.15 9.10 32.76
N PRO A 461 15.59 8.15 31.97
CA PRO A 461 15.39 6.78 32.41
C PRO A 461 16.74 6.12 32.77
N THR A 462 16.79 5.42 33.90
CA THR A 462 17.94 4.59 34.27
C THR A 462 17.74 3.14 33.81
N PRO A 463 18.82 2.37 33.52
CA PRO A 463 18.71 0.97 33.07
C PRO A 463 17.99 0.03 34.07
N ARG A 464 17.85 0.45 35.34
CA ARG A 464 17.11 -0.27 36.38
C ARG A 464 15.64 0.16 36.51
N GLY A 465 15.15 1.01 35.59
CA GLY A 465 13.73 1.39 35.52
C GLY A 465 13.23 2.16 36.74
N SER A 466 13.95 3.19 37.19
CA SER A 466 13.44 4.04 38.28
C SER A 466 12.25 4.88 37.82
N VAL A 467 11.04 4.40 38.11
CA VAL A 467 9.75 5.11 37.97
C VAL A 467 9.69 6.37 38.87
N GLU A 468 10.58 6.43 39.85
CA GLU A 468 10.60 7.32 41.04
C GLU A 468 10.64 8.82 40.74
N ASN A 469 11.03 9.26 39.54
CA ASN A 469 11.17 10.69 39.23
C ASN A 469 10.05 11.25 38.34
N THR A 470 9.14 10.41 37.81
CA THR A 470 8.19 10.85 36.76
C THR A 470 7.00 11.67 37.26
N SER A 471 6.59 11.46 38.50
CA SER A 471 5.53 12.22 39.16
C SER A 471 5.99 13.61 39.63
N GLN A 472 7.31 13.83 39.73
CA GLN A 472 7.91 15.08 40.15
C GLN A 472 8.25 16.03 38.99
N LEU A 473 7.86 15.69 37.75
CA LEU A 473 8.13 16.57 36.61
C LEU A 473 7.38 17.90 36.75
N PRO A 474 8.07 19.04 36.59
CA PRO A 474 7.41 20.33 36.55
C PRO A 474 6.35 20.39 35.43
N GLU A 475 5.21 21.04 35.69
CA GLU A 475 4.11 21.11 34.72
C GLU A 475 4.56 21.64 33.35
N ALA A 476 5.42 22.66 33.33
CA ALA A 476 5.94 23.24 32.08
C ALA A 476 6.77 22.24 31.27
N ALA A 477 7.60 21.43 31.94
CA ALA A 477 8.40 20.37 31.34
C ALA A 477 7.51 19.26 30.77
N LEU A 478 6.48 18.84 31.50
CA LEU A 478 5.54 17.83 31.04
C LEU A 478 4.73 18.32 29.83
N VAL A 479 4.27 19.57 29.84
CA VAL A 479 3.59 20.18 28.68
C VAL A 479 4.51 20.23 27.45
N ALA A 480 5.78 20.63 27.63
CA ALA A 480 6.75 20.66 26.55
C ALA A 480 7.00 19.25 25.98
N LEU A 481 7.18 18.25 26.85
CA LEU A 481 7.38 16.85 26.47
C LEU A 481 6.18 16.28 25.69
N VAL A 482 4.96 16.51 26.17
CA VAL A 482 3.74 16.08 25.47
C VAL A 482 3.63 16.79 24.13
N ARG A 483 3.81 18.12 24.06
CA ARG A 483 3.75 18.86 22.79
C ARG A 483 4.81 18.42 21.79
N TRP A 484 6.01 18.08 22.25
CA TRP A 484 7.09 17.54 21.41
C TRP A 484 6.64 16.25 20.72
N LYS A 485 6.11 15.28 21.49
CA LYS A 485 5.63 14.02 20.90
C LYS A 485 4.39 14.22 20.03
N LEU A 486 3.42 15.04 20.45
CA LEU A 486 2.23 15.30 19.63
C LEU A 486 2.52 16.01 18.31
N ARG A 487 3.69 16.66 18.18
CA ARG A 487 4.19 17.26 16.93
C ARG A 487 4.98 16.26 16.06
N SER A 488 5.27 15.06 16.56
CA SER A 488 5.97 14.04 15.78
C SER A 488 5.11 13.58 14.60
N PRO A 489 5.74 13.16 13.48
CA PRO A 489 4.99 12.64 12.34
C PRO A 489 4.15 11.40 12.70
N GLU A 490 4.64 10.52 13.58
CA GLU A 490 3.86 9.38 14.10
C GLU A 490 2.52 9.81 14.72
N CYS A 491 2.53 10.76 15.65
CA CYS A 491 1.30 11.21 16.33
C CYS A 491 0.37 12.04 15.44
N ARG A 492 0.92 12.77 14.46
CA ARG A 492 0.12 13.57 13.51
C ARG A 492 -0.58 12.71 12.47
N ASN A 493 0.13 11.71 11.96
CA ASN A 493 -0.38 10.81 10.93
C ASN A 493 -1.27 9.73 11.56
N GLN A 494 -0.80 9.05 12.59
CA GLN A 494 -1.49 7.89 13.12
C GLN A 494 -2.54 8.24 14.19
N GLY A 495 -2.31 9.34 14.91
CA GLY A 495 -3.02 9.64 16.15
C GLY A 495 -2.25 9.10 17.36
N TYR A 496 -2.93 8.98 18.50
CA TYR A 496 -2.32 8.60 19.77
C TYR A 496 -3.38 8.25 20.82
N VAL A 497 -2.94 7.55 21.88
CA VAL A 497 -3.70 7.40 23.12
C VAL A 497 -2.91 8.03 24.26
N LEU A 498 -3.44 9.12 24.83
CA LEU A 498 -2.84 9.85 25.94
C LEU A 498 -3.42 9.37 27.27
N ASP A 499 -2.57 8.76 28.10
CA ASP A 499 -2.97 8.14 29.38
C ASP A 499 -2.96 9.13 30.53
N GLY A 500 -4.15 9.48 31.05
CA GLY A 500 -4.30 10.25 32.28
C GLY A 500 -3.83 11.71 32.20
N LEU A 501 -3.62 12.23 30.99
CA LEU A 501 -3.26 13.62 30.73
C LEU A 501 -4.19 14.21 29.68
N PRO A 502 -4.48 15.52 29.75
CA PRO A 502 -4.13 16.48 30.81
C PRO A 502 -4.92 16.23 32.12
N ILE A 503 -4.40 16.73 33.25
CA ILE A 503 -5.01 16.61 34.58
C ILE A 503 -5.93 17.81 34.88
N THR A 504 -5.66 18.97 34.28
CA THR A 504 -6.43 20.21 34.51
C THR A 504 -6.77 20.92 33.20
N ALA A 505 -7.86 21.69 33.19
CA ALA A 505 -8.25 22.51 32.04
C ALA A 505 -7.17 23.55 31.65
N THR A 506 -6.40 24.05 32.62
CA THR A 506 -5.26 24.96 32.37
C THR A 506 -4.12 24.24 31.65
N GLN A 507 -3.82 23.01 32.04
CA GLN A 507 -2.83 22.18 31.35
C GLN A 507 -3.31 21.84 29.94
N ALA A 508 -4.57 21.46 29.76
CA ALA A 508 -5.18 21.19 28.46
C ALA A 508 -5.07 22.40 27.51
N LYS A 509 -5.35 23.61 28.02
CA LYS A 509 -5.16 24.87 27.28
C LYS A 509 -3.72 25.07 26.83
N LYS A 510 -2.72 24.72 27.66
CA LYS A 510 -1.30 24.84 27.30
C LYS A 510 -0.87 23.78 26.27
N VAL A 511 -1.32 22.52 26.43
CA VAL A 511 -1.00 21.41 25.51
C VAL A 511 -1.60 21.64 24.12
N PHE A 512 -2.89 22.00 24.04
CA PHE A 512 -3.64 22.12 22.78
C PHE A 512 -3.79 23.57 22.29
N LYS A 513 -2.92 24.49 22.73
CA LYS A 513 -2.89 25.86 22.21
C LYS A 513 -2.40 25.87 20.77
N GLN A 514 -3.17 26.50 19.88
CA GLN A 514 -2.71 26.84 18.53
C GLN A 514 -1.77 28.04 18.59
N ASP A 515 -0.61 27.93 17.94
CA ASP A 515 0.36 29.02 17.88
C ASP A 515 -0.06 29.98 16.73
N PRO A 516 -0.37 31.26 17.00
CA PRO A 516 -0.99 32.17 16.02
C PRO A 516 -0.08 32.57 14.85
N SER A 517 1.18 32.13 14.83
CA SER A 517 2.22 32.65 13.93
C SER A 517 2.79 31.65 12.93
N ASN A 518 2.15 30.49 12.70
CA ASN A 518 2.79 29.43 11.90
C ASN A 518 1.96 28.79 10.76
N ASP A 519 0.70 29.18 10.57
CA ASP A 519 -0.08 28.81 9.37
C ASP A 519 -0.01 29.94 8.33
N GLY A 520 1.17 30.13 7.75
CA GLY A 520 1.36 31.05 6.61
C GLY A 520 1.11 30.40 5.25
N ASN A 521 0.43 29.25 5.17
CA ASN A 521 0.32 28.50 3.92
C ASN A 521 -1.09 28.04 3.54
N ARG A 522 -2.11 28.76 4.01
CA ARG A 522 -3.46 28.65 3.46
C ARG A 522 -3.86 30.01 2.92
N ASP A 523 -3.83 30.16 1.61
CA ASP A 523 -4.80 30.91 0.81
C ASP A 523 -4.53 30.59 -0.68
N GLY A 524 -5.47 29.88 -1.29
CA GLY A 524 -5.44 29.44 -2.68
C GLY A 524 -6.85 29.16 -3.20
N GLU A 525 -7.82 29.99 -2.79
CA GLU A 525 -9.12 30.10 -3.46
C GLU A 525 -9.42 31.59 -3.66
N GLY A 526 -9.49 32.02 -4.91
CA GLY A 526 -9.71 33.40 -5.30
C GLY A 526 -11.19 33.80 -5.29
N SER A 527 -11.44 35.06 -4.96
CA SER A 527 -12.56 35.84 -5.49
C SER A 527 -12.20 37.34 -5.47
N PRO A 528 -12.61 38.12 -6.48
CA PRO A 528 -11.96 39.38 -6.83
C PRO A 528 -12.48 40.54 -5.98
N SER A 529 -11.57 41.39 -5.50
CA SER A 529 -11.94 42.69 -4.94
C SER A 529 -11.43 43.80 -5.85
N GLU A 530 -12.39 44.63 -6.25
CA GLU A 530 -12.30 45.80 -7.12
C GLU A 530 -11.14 46.74 -6.74
N VAL A 531 -10.30 47.07 -7.72
CA VAL A 531 -9.29 48.13 -7.56
C VAL A 531 -9.89 49.42 -8.11
N LYS A 532 -10.10 50.37 -7.20
CA LYS A 532 -10.42 51.77 -7.53
C LYS A 532 -9.24 52.41 -8.26
N GLU A 533 -9.57 53.09 -9.34
CA GLU A 533 -8.72 54.02 -10.08
C GLU A 533 -8.08 55.06 -9.15
N SER A 534 -6.80 55.32 -9.37
CA SER A 534 -6.24 56.66 -9.15
C SER A 534 -5.24 56.98 -10.26
N ASP A 535 -5.69 57.94 -11.05
CA ASP A 535 -5.10 58.63 -12.19
C ASP A 535 -3.76 59.33 -11.90
N GLY A 536 -2.99 59.54 -12.98
CA GLY A 536 -2.19 60.75 -13.17
C GLY A 536 -0.67 60.69 -12.92
N GLY A 537 0.10 60.72 -14.03
CA GLY A 537 1.34 61.50 -14.06
C GLY A 537 2.56 60.85 -14.74
N ASN A 538 2.64 60.95 -16.06
CA ASN A 538 3.91 61.12 -16.79
C ASN A 538 4.12 62.65 -16.99
N PRO A 539 5.20 63.19 -17.59
CA PRO A 539 6.48 62.60 -18.05
C PRO A 539 7.74 63.49 -17.77
N VAL A 540 8.93 63.14 -18.32
CA VAL A 540 9.84 64.00 -19.14
C VAL A 540 11.37 63.93 -18.82
N ASP A 541 12.10 63.60 -19.90
CA ASP A 541 13.45 63.96 -20.44
C ASP A 541 14.82 63.69 -19.78
N GLY A 542 15.74 63.30 -20.69
CA GLY A 542 17.17 63.66 -20.67
C GLY A 542 18.09 62.52 -21.14
N ALA A 543 18.19 62.21 -22.44
CA ALA A 543 19.14 62.76 -23.42
C ALA A 543 20.57 62.17 -23.41
N ASP A 544 20.87 61.47 -24.51
CA ASP A 544 22.12 61.34 -25.29
C ASP A 544 23.48 61.07 -24.64
N SER A 545 24.14 60.01 -25.15
CA SER A 545 25.43 60.10 -25.86
C SER A 545 25.75 58.80 -26.60
N ALA A 546 25.99 58.90 -27.90
CA ALA A 546 26.36 57.82 -28.81
C ALA A 546 27.87 57.59 -28.87
N GLU A 547 28.31 56.35 -29.04
CA GLU A 547 29.54 56.01 -29.77
C GLU A 547 29.42 54.61 -30.41
N THR A 548 29.75 54.55 -31.69
CA THR A 548 29.58 53.43 -32.64
C THR A 548 30.80 52.54 -32.71
N ALA A 549 30.64 51.20 -32.77
CA ALA A 549 31.43 50.30 -33.64
C ALA A 549 30.88 48.85 -33.65
N THR A 550 30.26 48.47 -34.77
CA THR A 550 30.34 47.19 -35.51
C THR A 550 30.74 45.89 -34.79
N GLY A 551 29.92 44.84 -34.95
CA GLY A 551 30.41 43.46 -35.08
C GLY A 551 29.56 42.37 -34.44
N GLU A 552 28.88 41.61 -35.30
CA GLU A 552 28.53 40.19 -35.16
C GLU A 552 27.37 39.77 -34.23
N GLU A 553 26.35 39.23 -34.90
CA GLU A 553 25.23 38.47 -34.36
C GLU A 553 25.74 37.28 -33.53
N ASN A 554 25.38 37.24 -32.25
CA ASN A 554 25.25 35.99 -31.52
C ASN A 554 23.89 35.99 -30.83
N ALA A 555 23.04 35.06 -31.28
CA ALA A 555 21.79 34.73 -30.64
C ALA A 555 22.10 34.09 -29.28
N ASP A 556 22.10 34.90 -28.22
CA ASP A 556 22.17 34.40 -26.86
C ASP A 556 20.90 33.58 -26.58
N ALA A 557 21.13 32.28 -26.43
CA ALA A 557 20.18 31.33 -25.89
C ALA A 557 19.70 31.83 -24.53
N ALA A 558 18.43 32.23 -24.46
CA ALA A 558 17.76 32.54 -23.21
C ALA A 558 17.81 31.30 -22.30
N ALA A 559 18.72 31.30 -21.34
CA ALA A 559 18.76 30.31 -20.28
C ALA A 559 17.45 30.44 -19.46
N PHE A 560 16.65 29.37 -19.48
CA PHE A 560 15.48 29.25 -18.61
C PHE A 560 15.89 29.43 -17.14
N PRO A 561 15.09 30.11 -16.31
CA PRO A 561 15.41 30.30 -14.90
C PRO A 561 15.54 28.94 -14.21
N VAL A 562 16.70 28.68 -13.62
CA VAL A 562 16.97 27.48 -12.82
C VAL A 562 16.01 27.51 -11.63
N VAL A 563 15.11 26.53 -11.55
CA VAL A 563 14.23 26.36 -10.40
C VAL A 563 15.09 25.99 -9.20
N ASP A 564 15.11 26.85 -8.17
CA ASP A 564 15.85 26.60 -6.95
C ASP A 564 15.09 25.57 -6.08
N ILE A 565 15.45 24.30 -6.26
CA ILE A 565 14.84 23.16 -5.57
C ILE A 565 15.07 23.26 -4.06
N GLU A 566 16.24 23.71 -3.62
CA GLU A 566 16.54 23.85 -2.19
C GLU A 566 15.71 24.99 -1.56
N ALA A 567 15.47 26.08 -2.30
CA ALA A 567 14.51 27.10 -1.87
C ALA A 567 13.08 26.53 -1.75
N LEU A 568 12.63 25.66 -2.66
CA LEU A 568 11.33 24.99 -2.53
C LEU A 568 11.27 24.07 -1.31
N LEU A 569 12.27 23.22 -1.12
CA LEU A 569 12.35 22.29 0.01
C LEU A 569 12.42 23.03 1.35
N SER A 570 13.17 24.14 1.42
CA SER A 570 13.27 24.96 2.64
C SER A 570 11.94 25.59 3.05
N ARG A 571 11.05 25.87 2.10
CA ARG A 571 9.69 26.39 2.35
C ARG A 571 8.73 25.33 2.88
N LEU A 572 8.98 24.05 2.64
CA LEU A 572 8.14 22.97 3.15
C LEU A 572 8.28 22.88 4.67
N LYS A 573 7.19 23.15 5.37
CA LYS A 573 7.12 23.05 6.83
C LYS A 573 6.10 22.00 7.23
N PRO A 574 6.50 20.98 8.01
CA PRO A 574 5.56 20.05 8.61
C PRO A 574 4.49 20.79 9.44
N ARG A 575 3.27 20.25 9.52
CA ARG A 575 2.21 20.79 10.40
C ARG A 575 2.69 20.77 11.86
N ARG A 576 2.95 21.94 12.46
CA ARG A 576 3.44 22.05 13.86
C ARG A 576 2.35 22.30 14.89
N ASN A 577 1.14 22.61 14.43
CA ASN A 577 0.01 22.84 15.30
C ASN A 577 -0.47 21.51 15.88
N VAL A 578 -0.51 21.43 17.21
CA VAL A 578 -1.05 20.27 17.91
C VAL A 578 -2.57 20.31 17.76
N GLU A 579 -3.12 19.33 17.05
CA GLU A 579 -4.56 19.16 16.90
C GLU A 579 -5.18 18.68 18.22
N ILE A 580 -6.39 19.16 18.50
CA ILE A 580 -7.15 18.75 19.68
C ILE A 580 -7.55 17.28 19.50
N PRO A 581 -7.65 16.49 20.59
CA PRO A 581 -8.21 15.14 20.52
C PRO A 581 -9.58 15.14 19.85
N ASN A 582 -9.89 14.07 19.14
CA ASN A 582 -11.23 13.82 18.59
C ASN A 582 -11.99 12.77 19.42
N ARG A 583 -11.34 12.17 20.42
CA ARG A 583 -11.92 11.21 21.37
C ARG A 583 -11.47 11.55 22.78
N VAL A 584 -12.41 11.74 23.70
CA VAL A 584 -12.15 11.94 25.13
C VAL A 584 -13.03 11.00 25.93
N MET A 585 -12.42 10.19 26.80
CA MET A 585 -13.11 9.23 27.64
C MET A 585 -12.82 9.52 29.10
N VAL A 586 -13.84 9.42 29.96
CA VAL A 586 -13.71 9.63 31.41
C VAL A 586 -14.23 8.40 32.15
N LEU A 587 -13.35 7.74 32.90
CA LEU A 587 -13.72 6.62 33.77
C LEU A 587 -14.10 7.13 35.16
N GLN A 588 -15.39 7.06 35.48
CA GLN A 588 -15.92 7.43 36.79
C GLN A 588 -16.17 6.16 37.61
N ALA A 589 -15.65 6.11 38.84
CA ALA A 589 -15.85 4.98 39.74
C ALA A 589 -15.96 5.45 41.19
N PRO A 590 -16.77 4.78 42.05
CA PRO A 590 -16.91 5.16 43.44
C PRO A 590 -15.58 5.10 44.19
N ARG A 591 -15.29 6.13 45.02
CA ARG A 591 -14.07 6.20 45.84
C ARG A 591 -13.81 4.93 46.63
N ALA A 592 -14.84 4.35 47.26
CA ALA A 592 -14.72 3.12 48.04
C ALA A 592 -14.17 1.93 47.24
N LEU A 593 -14.58 1.78 45.97
CA LEU A 593 -14.07 0.72 45.09
C LEU A 593 -12.59 0.95 44.75
N LEU A 594 -12.23 2.20 44.48
CA LEU A 594 -10.86 2.60 44.15
C LEU A 594 -9.92 2.47 45.35
N GLU A 595 -10.40 2.77 46.57
CA GLU A 595 -9.68 2.56 47.82
C GLU A 595 -9.42 1.07 48.08
N ILE A 596 -10.41 0.20 47.87
CA ILE A 596 -10.24 -1.26 47.98
C ILE A 596 -9.15 -1.73 47.00
N ARG A 597 -9.16 -1.24 45.75
CA ARG A 597 -8.12 -1.56 44.77
C ARG A 597 -6.75 -1.06 45.19
N ALA A 598 -6.65 0.17 45.70
CA ALA A 598 -5.39 0.72 46.21
C ALA A 598 -4.86 -0.10 47.41
N GLN A 599 -5.73 -0.49 48.35
CA GLN A 599 -5.38 -1.30 49.52
C GLN A 599 -4.99 -2.74 49.17
N SER A 600 -5.40 -3.25 48.01
CA SER A 600 -5.03 -4.58 47.54
C SER A 600 -3.60 -4.68 47.00
N LEU A 601 -2.93 -3.53 46.79
CA LEU A 601 -1.54 -3.48 46.34
C LEU A 601 -0.59 -3.86 47.49
N SER A 602 0.56 -4.42 47.14
CA SER A 602 1.66 -4.56 48.10
C SER A 602 2.21 -3.17 48.48
N GLU A 603 2.82 -3.05 49.67
CA GLU A 603 3.39 -1.77 50.16
C GLU A 603 4.38 -1.17 49.15
N ALA A 604 5.30 -1.98 48.64
CA ALA A 604 6.27 -1.56 47.62
C ALA A 604 5.61 -1.09 46.32
N GLU A 605 4.50 -1.71 45.89
CA GLU A 605 3.76 -1.28 44.70
C GLU A 605 2.95 -0.01 44.95
N ALA A 606 2.34 0.12 46.13
CA ALA A 606 1.58 1.30 46.52
C ALA A 606 2.49 2.54 46.59
N GLU A 607 3.70 2.41 47.14
CA GLU A 607 4.71 3.46 47.12
C GLU A 607 5.15 3.79 45.69
N ARG A 608 5.51 2.76 44.90
CA ARG A 608 5.98 2.94 43.51
C ARG A 608 4.95 3.58 42.58
N THR A 609 3.66 3.36 42.83
CA THR A 609 2.55 3.86 41.98
C THR A 609 1.81 5.06 42.57
N GLU A 610 2.31 5.59 43.70
CA GLU A 610 1.71 6.69 44.46
C GLU A 610 0.24 6.44 44.82
N ASN A 611 -0.02 5.22 45.29
CA ASN A 611 -1.31 4.77 45.82
C ASN A 611 -1.24 4.47 47.32
N THR A 612 -0.30 5.08 48.04
CA THR A 612 -0.36 5.14 49.51
C THR A 612 -1.62 5.88 49.94
N GLN A 613 -2.13 5.63 51.15
CA GLN A 613 -3.42 6.16 51.61
C GLN A 613 -3.55 7.68 51.41
N ASP A 614 -2.54 8.45 51.83
CA ASP A 614 -2.56 9.92 51.72
C ASP A 614 -2.38 10.40 50.26
N ALA A 615 -1.50 9.75 49.49
CA ALA A 615 -1.25 10.13 48.10
C ALA A 615 -2.45 9.83 47.21
N PHE A 616 -3.09 8.67 47.41
CA PHE A 616 -4.32 8.29 46.73
C PHE A 616 -5.45 9.28 47.03
N ALA A 617 -5.68 9.60 48.32
CA ALA A 617 -6.75 10.51 48.73
C ALA A 617 -6.58 11.89 48.08
N ARG A 618 -5.37 12.46 48.12
CA ARG A 618 -5.07 13.76 47.49
C ARG A 618 -5.33 13.73 45.98
N ARG A 619 -4.82 12.72 45.27
CA ARG A 619 -4.98 12.60 43.80
C ARG A 619 -6.43 12.34 43.39
N PHE A 620 -7.22 11.65 44.21
CA PHE A 620 -8.64 11.48 43.99
C PHE A 620 -9.36 12.83 44.13
N ASP A 621 -9.12 13.55 45.23
CA ASP A 621 -9.76 14.85 45.48
C ASP A 621 -9.36 15.88 44.41
N ASP A 622 -8.10 15.89 43.96
CA ASP A 622 -7.61 16.75 42.87
C ASP A 622 -8.30 16.44 41.53
N PHE A 623 -8.55 15.15 41.24
CA PHE A 623 -9.25 14.73 40.03
C PHE A 623 -10.72 15.16 40.04
N GLU A 624 -11.44 14.91 41.14
CA GLU A 624 -12.84 15.31 41.30
C GLU A 624 -13.00 16.84 41.18
N ALA A 625 -12.04 17.61 41.71
CA ALA A 625 -12.05 19.06 41.61
C ALA A 625 -11.75 19.58 40.19
N SER A 626 -11.09 18.80 39.33
CA SER A 626 -10.62 19.25 38.01
C SER A 626 -11.43 18.75 36.83
N ILE A 627 -12.13 17.62 36.97
CA ILE A 627 -12.73 16.89 35.84
C ILE A 627 -13.83 17.68 35.12
N GLU A 628 -14.76 18.31 35.86
CA GLU A 628 -15.87 19.08 35.26
C GLU A 628 -15.35 20.23 34.38
N ALA A 629 -14.36 20.98 34.85
CA ALA A 629 -13.75 22.06 34.09
C ALA A 629 -12.97 21.56 32.86
N LEU A 630 -12.48 20.32 32.91
CA LEU A 630 -11.74 19.70 31.83
C LEU A 630 -12.67 19.14 30.74
N GLU A 631 -13.78 18.52 31.13
CA GLU A 631 -14.87 18.13 30.22
C GLU A 631 -15.40 19.35 29.48
N GLU A 632 -15.72 20.42 30.20
CA GLU A 632 -16.20 21.68 29.64
C GLU A 632 -15.20 22.30 28.63
N PHE A 633 -13.90 22.08 28.81
CA PHE A 633 -12.88 22.54 27.86
C PHE A 633 -12.95 21.79 26.51
N PHE A 634 -13.26 20.49 26.52
CA PHE A 634 -13.34 19.68 25.31
C PHE A 634 -14.71 19.79 24.61
N GLU A 635 -15.79 19.93 25.38
CA GLU A 635 -17.16 20.11 24.85
C GLU A 635 -17.42 21.47 24.23
N LYS A 636 -16.65 22.51 24.60
CA LYS A 636 -16.84 23.85 24.05
C LYS A 636 -16.45 23.90 22.56
N PRO A 637 -17.38 24.26 21.65
CA PRO A 637 -17.04 24.46 20.25
C PRO A 637 -16.03 25.61 20.13
N LYS A 638 -14.89 25.35 19.49
CA LYS A 638 -13.90 26.41 19.27
C LYS A 638 -14.30 27.23 18.07
N ARG A 639 -14.37 28.56 18.26
CA ARG A 639 -14.43 29.50 17.15
C ARG A 639 -13.16 29.32 16.33
N ALA A 640 -13.32 28.83 15.10
CA ALA A 640 -12.23 28.80 14.16
C ALA A 640 -11.75 30.24 13.92
N GLY A 641 -10.44 30.42 13.71
CA GLY A 641 -9.88 31.72 13.31
C GLY A 641 -10.60 32.26 12.06
N LYS A 642 -10.47 33.57 11.81
CA LYS A 642 -11.22 34.38 10.82
C LYS A 642 -11.34 33.85 9.37
N SER A 643 -10.77 32.70 9.01
CA SER A 643 -10.74 32.12 7.66
C SER A 643 -11.48 30.77 7.51
N SER A 644 -11.97 30.14 8.60
CA SER A 644 -12.73 28.88 8.50
C SER A 644 -14.23 29.11 8.69
N THR A 645 -15.00 28.90 7.63
CA THR A 645 -16.48 28.98 7.58
C THR A 645 -17.19 27.83 8.30
N VAL A 646 -16.45 26.82 8.79
CA VAL A 646 -17.00 25.67 9.51
C VAL A 646 -16.74 25.84 11.01
N ALA A 647 -17.80 25.92 11.81
CA ALA A 647 -17.71 25.78 13.26
C ALA A 647 -17.30 24.33 13.56
N VAL A 648 -16.19 24.13 14.25
CA VAL A 648 -15.84 22.80 14.77
C VAL A 648 -16.72 22.58 15.99
N ASP A 649 -17.67 21.66 15.89
CA ASP A 649 -18.49 21.22 17.01
C ASP A 649 -17.60 20.78 18.18
N GLY A 650 -18.12 20.96 19.39
CA GLY A 650 -17.50 20.42 20.59
C GLY A 650 -17.24 18.92 20.50
N ILE A 651 -16.31 18.42 21.29
CA ILE A 651 -16.08 16.97 21.39
C ILE A 651 -17.07 16.42 22.40
N GLU A 652 -17.88 15.43 21.99
CA GLU A 652 -18.69 14.64 22.91
C GLU A 652 -17.75 13.86 23.84
N VAL A 653 -17.82 14.06 25.15
CA VAL A 653 -17.03 13.30 26.12
C VAL A 653 -17.75 12.00 26.47
N LEU A 654 -17.08 10.85 26.31
CA LEU A 654 -17.64 9.56 26.70
C LEU A 654 -17.39 9.30 28.19
N GLU A 655 -18.41 9.49 29.01
CA GLU A 655 -18.40 9.12 30.43
C GLU A 655 -18.80 7.66 30.63
N LEU A 656 -17.96 6.91 31.35
CA LEU A 656 -18.19 5.51 31.69
C LEU A 656 -18.28 5.36 33.21
N SER A 657 -19.50 5.19 33.72
CA SER A 657 -19.77 5.00 35.15
C SER A 657 -19.62 3.53 35.57
N LEU A 658 -18.57 3.23 36.33
CA LEU A 658 -18.15 1.88 36.73
C LEU A 658 -18.41 1.67 38.22
N ARG A 659 -19.58 1.10 38.55
CA ARG A 659 -20.05 0.96 39.94
C ARG A 659 -19.38 -0.17 40.71
N ASP A 660 -18.99 -1.24 40.01
CA ASP A 660 -18.37 -2.45 40.56
C ASP A 660 -17.38 -3.08 39.56
N ASP A 661 -16.66 -4.12 39.98
CA ASP A 661 -15.72 -4.86 39.11
C ASP A 661 -16.42 -5.59 37.94
N LEU A 662 -17.71 -5.90 38.07
CA LEU A 662 -18.51 -6.53 37.01
C LEU A 662 -18.74 -5.56 35.85
N GLY A 663 -18.93 -4.27 36.13
CA GLY A 663 -19.09 -3.23 35.11
C GLY A 663 -17.93 -3.17 34.10
N TYR A 664 -16.71 -3.52 34.51
CA TYR A 664 -15.54 -3.59 33.60
C TYR A 664 -15.59 -4.79 32.65
N ARG A 665 -16.36 -5.83 33.00
CA ARG A 665 -16.49 -7.07 32.22
C ARG A 665 -17.75 -7.07 31.36
N ASP A 666 -18.70 -6.20 31.65
CA ASP A 666 -19.93 -6.14 30.89
C ASP A 666 -19.70 -5.52 29.50
N ALA A 667 -20.09 -6.29 28.48
CA ALA A 667 -19.92 -5.87 27.10
C ALA A 667 -20.83 -4.70 26.75
N ALA A 668 -22.03 -4.63 27.32
CA ALA A 668 -23.02 -3.61 26.98
C ALA A 668 -22.72 -2.25 27.61
N THR A 669 -22.22 -2.20 28.84
CA THR A 669 -21.93 -0.94 29.54
C THR A 669 -20.50 -0.43 29.38
N PHE A 670 -19.54 -1.29 29.02
CA PHE A 670 -18.13 -0.89 28.90
C PHE A 670 -17.58 -1.04 27.48
N ALA A 671 -17.54 -2.26 26.94
CA ALA A 671 -16.88 -2.50 25.66
C ALA A 671 -17.61 -1.90 24.45
N ALA A 672 -18.94 -2.06 24.36
CA ALA A 672 -19.73 -1.60 23.22
C ALA A 672 -19.78 -0.06 23.10
N PRO A 673 -19.99 0.71 24.18
CA PRO A 673 -19.96 2.17 24.10
C PRO A 673 -18.60 2.70 23.64
N ILE A 674 -17.50 2.12 24.14
CA ILE A 674 -16.13 2.46 23.71
C ILE A 674 -15.97 2.20 22.22
N GLN A 675 -16.36 1.02 21.73
CA GLN A 675 -16.24 0.69 20.32
C GLN A 675 -17.09 1.64 19.46
N CYS A 676 -18.35 1.87 19.83
CA CYS A 676 -19.24 2.79 19.11
C CYS A 676 -18.66 4.21 19.07
N TYR A 677 -18.04 4.67 20.16
CA TYR A 677 -17.42 5.98 20.24
C TYR A 677 -16.14 6.07 19.38
N MET A 678 -15.28 5.04 19.41
CA MET A 678 -14.09 4.98 18.57
C MET A 678 -14.46 4.93 17.07
N GLU A 679 -15.52 4.20 16.73
CA GLU A 679 -15.97 3.92 15.35
C GLU A 679 -17.20 4.77 14.92
N GLN A 680 -17.40 5.94 15.54
CA GLN A 680 -18.47 6.87 15.19
C GLN A 680 -18.52 7.11 13.66
N GLY A 681 -19.73 7.10 13.10
CA GLY A 681 -19.95 7.14 11.65
C GLY A 681 -20.04 5.76 10.98
N GLY A 682 -20.02 4.68 11.77
CA GLY A 682 -20.25 3.31 11.28
C GLY A 682 -19.10 2.73 10.45
N ARG A 683 -17.91 3.33 10.56
CA ARG A 683 -16.71 2.92 9.84
C ARG A 683 -15.52 2.93 10.79
N ALA A 684 -14.77 1.84 10.80
CA ALA A 684 -13.48 1.80 11.50
C ALA A 684 -12.61 3.00 11.05
N PRO A 685 -11.77 3.55 11.95
CA PRO A 685 -10.80 4.57 11.59
C PRO A 685 -9.92 4.03 10.47
N HIS A 686 -9.86 4.75 9.35
CA HIS A 686 -9.07 4.34 8.22
C HIS A 686 -7.71 5.02 8.30
N ASN A 687 -6.66 4.22 8.48
CA ASN A 687 -5.31 4.71 8.73
C ASN A 687 -4.26 3.75 8.15
N PHE A 688 -4.63 3.03 7.10
CA PHE A 688 -3.87 1.95 6.45
C PHE A 688 -3.44 0.76 7.31
N HIS A 689 -3.66 0.80 8.62
CA HIS A 689 -3.60 -0.39 9.46
C HIS A 689 -4.77 -1.31 9.15
N PRO A 690 -4.55 -2.64 9.10
CA PRO A 690 -5.62 -3.60 8.95
C PRO A 690 -6.69 -3.37 10.03
N THR A 691 -7.95 -3.33 9.64
CA THR A 691 -9.02 -3.21 10.63
C THR A 691 -9.07 -4.44 11.53
N LEU A 692 -9.62 -4.34 12.74
CA LEU A 692 -9.80 -5.52 13.60
C LEU A 692 -10.65 -6.61 12.93
N ALA A 693 -11.58 -6.23 12.04
CA ALA A 693 -12.34 -7.17 11.23
C ALA A 693 -11.43 -7.88 10.21
N GLU A 694 -10.62 -7.13 9.45
CA GLU A 694 -9.65 -7.67 8.50
C GLU A 694 -8.61 -8.57 9.19
N MET A 695 -8.10 -8.19 10.36
CA MET A 695 -7.17 -9.02 11.13
C MET A 695 -7.82 -10.33 11.60
N ARG A 696 -9.09 -10.30 12.02
CA ARG A 696 -9.84 -11.51 12.38
C ARG A 696 -10.04 -12.40 11.16
N GLU A 697 -10.39 -11.83 10.02
CA GLU A 697 -10.55 -12.56 8.76
C GLU A 697 -9.23 -13.16 8.28
N GLN A 698 -8.12 -12.40 8.32
CA GLN A 698 -6.78 -12.87 7.99
C GLN A 698 -6.35 -14.01 8.91
N ARG A 699 -6.59 -13.89 10.23
CA ARG A 699 -6.29 -14.97 11.17
C ARG A 699 -7.12 -16.21 10.88
N GLN A 700 -8.41 -16.06 10.60
CA GLN A 700 -9.27 -17.19 10.21
C GLN A 700 -8.81 -17.81 8.90
N ALA A 701 -8.38 -17.02 7.92
CA ALA A 701 -7.85 -17.49 6.65
C ALA A 701 -6.52 -18.23 6.84
N ALA A 702 -5.60 -17.69 7.66
CA ALA A 702 -4.34 -18.32 8.00
C ALA A 702 -4.55 -19.64 8.76
N GLU A 703 -5.47 -19.69 9.72
CA GLU A 703 -5.84 -20.92 10.43
C GLU A 703 -6.44 -21.97 9.48
N LYS A 704 -7.25 -21.56 8.49
CA LYS A 704 -7.75 -22.46 7.44
C LYS A 704 -6.61 -22.99 6.55
N LEU A 705 -5.75 -22.10 6.06
CA LEU A 705 -4.58 -22.48 5.24
C LEU A 705 -3.64 -23.42 5.99
N ALA A 706 -3.39 -23.17 7.27
CA ALA A 706 -2.57 -24.05 8.12
C ALA A 706 -3.19 -25.45 8.25
N ARG A 707 -4.51 -25.53 8.49
CA ARG A 707 -5.23 -26.82 8.52
C ARG A 707 -5.19 -27.54 7.18
N GLU A 708 -5.36 -26.84 6.08
CA GLU A 708 -5.27 -27.42 4.73
C GLU A 708 -3.85 -27.93 4.42
N ALA A 709 -2.82 -27.18 4.84
CA ALA A 709 -1.43 -27.59 4.70
C ALA A 709 -1.10 -28.83 5.54
N GLU A 710 -1.61 -28.91 6.77
CA GLU A 710 -1.47 -30.08 7.65
C GLU A 710 -2.15 -31.32 7.06
N ILE A 711 -3.37 -31.19 6.55
CA ILE A 711 -4.08 -32.28 5.86
C ILE A 711 -3.29 -32.73 4.63
N ARG A 712 -2.78 -31.79 3.83
CA ARG A 712 -1.98 -32.11 2.64
C ARG A 712 -0.66 -32.79 2.99
N ALA A 713 0.00 -32.38 4.07
CA ALA A 713 1.21 -33.03 4.56
C ALA A 713 0.92 -34.46 5.00
N ALA A 714 -0.15 -34.67 5.79
CA ALA A 714 -0.57 -36.00 6.23
C ALA A 714 -0.95 -36.93 5.05
N GLN A 715 -1.58 -36.38 4.00
CA GLN A 715 -1.84 -37.14 2.76
C GLN A 715 -0.55 -37.55 2.06
N ARG A 716 0.42 -36.64 1.90
CA ARG A 716 1.72 -36.95 1.30
C ARG A 716 2.48 -38.00 2.08
N THR A 717 2.49 -37.93 3.42
CA THR A 717 3.12 -38.95 4.26
C THR A 717 2.45 -40.32 4.07
N ARG A 718 1.11 -40.39 4.07
CA ARG A 718 0.39 -41.64 3.81
C ARG A 718 0.65 -42.21 2.42
N GLU A 719 0.77 -41.37 1.40
CA GLU A 719 1.11 -41.79 0.04
C GLU A 719 2.55 -42.32 -0.05
N GLN A 720 3.50 -41.68 0.63
CA GLN A 720 4.88 -42.15 0.73
C GLN A 720 4.97 -43.49 1.47
N ASP A 721 4.32 -43.62 2.63
CA ASP A 721 4.28 -44.87 3.38
C ASP A 721 3.69 -46.01 2.54
N ALA A 722 2.60 -45.76 1.81
CA ALA A 722 1.99 -46.75 0.92
C ALA A 722 2.91 -47.13 -0.26
N GLN A 723 3.66 -46.18 -0.81
CA GLN A 723 4.66 -46.45 -1.86
C GLN A 723 5.83 -47.29 -1.33
N ASP A 724 6.32 -46.97 -0.13
CA ASP A 724 7.41 -47.70 0.52
C ASP A 724 6.98 -49.13 0.88
N GLU A 725 5.77 -49.31 1.43
CA GLU A 725 5.19 -50.63 1.68
C GLU A 725 5.06 -51.46 0.40
N ALA A 726 4.56 -50.85 -0.69
CA ALA A 726 4.45 -51.53 -1.99
C ALA A 726 5.83 -51.91 -2.57
N ALA A 727 6.84 -51.04 -2.41
CA ALA A 727 8.21 -51.32 -2.83
C ALA A 727 8.83 -52.46 -2.01
N GLN A 728 8.61 -52.49 -0.69
CA GLN A 728 9.04 -53.57 0.19
C GLN A 728 8.38 -54.89 -0.19
N GLN A 729 7.06 -54.92 -0.42
CA GLN A 729 6.34 -56.11 -0.85
C GLN A 729 6.87 -56.63 -2.19
N THR A 730 7.14 -55.75 -3.14
CA THR A 730 7.73 -56.11 -4.44
C THR A 730 9.11 -56.72 -4.28
N LYS A 731 9.96 -56.17 -3.39
CA LYS A 731 11.28 -56.73 -3.09
C LYS A 731 11.19 -58.12 -2.45
N LEU A 732 10.34 -58.28 -1.44
CA LEU A 732 10.10 -59.58 -0.79
C LEU A 732 9.57 -60.63 -1.77
N ALA A 733 8.67 -60.25 -2.69
CA ALA A 733 8.16 -61.16 -3.72
C ALA A 733 9.26 -61.61 -4.69
N ARG A 734 10.16 -60.69 -5.10
CA ARG A 734 11.32 -61.03 -5.94
C ARG A 734 12.29 -61.98 -5.24
N GLU A 735 12.58 -61.74 -3.96
CA GLU A 735 13.45 -62.60 -3.15
C GLU A 735 12.85 -64.01 -2.99
N ARG A 736 11.54 -64.10 -2.71
CA ARG A 736 10.83 -65.39 -2.64
C ARG A 736 10.90 -66.16 -3.96
N ALA A 737 10.59 -65.52 -5.08
CA ALA A 737 10.65 -66.14 -6.41
C ALA A 737 12.08 -66.65 -6.74
N ARG A 738 13.11 -65.90 -6.36
CA ARG A 738 14.51 -66.32 -6.52
C ARG A 738 14.83 -67.56 -5.68
N LEU A 739 14.39 -67.60 -4.42
CA LEU A 739 14.61 -68.75 -3.54
C LEU A 739 13.88 -70.00 -4.05
N GLU A 740 12.65 -69.86 -4.54
CA GLU A 740 11.90 -70.98 -5.16
C GLU A 740 12.60 -71.54 -6.40
N LEU A 741 13.18 -70.67 -7.24
CA LEU A 741 13.96 -71.09 -8.40
C LEU A 741 15.21 -71.88 -7.97
N LEU A 742 15.97 -71.37 -6.99
CA LEU A 742 17.13 -72.07 -6.45
C LEU A 742 16.77 -73.43 -5.84
N GLN A 743 15.65 -73.51 -5.09
CA GLN A 743 15.18 -74.78 -4.52
C GLN A 743 14.81 -75.80 -5.60
N ARG A 744 14.20 -75.35 -6.71
CA ARG A 744 13.92 -76.23 -7.85
C ARG A 744 15.20 -76.74 -8.50
N GLU A 745 16.16 -75.86 -8.78
CA GLU A 745 17.46 -76.24 -9.33
C GLU A 745 18.20 -77.21 -8.40
N GLU A 746 18.18 -76.98 -7.09
CA GLU A 746 18.77 -77.88 -6.09
C GLU A 746 18.09 -79.25 -6.09
N ALA A 747 16.76 -79.30 -6.14
CA ALA A 747 16.00 -80.55 -6.21
C ALA A 747 16.30 -81.34 -7.50
N GLU A 748 16.36 -80.67 -8.65
CA GLU A 748 16.74 -81.29 -9.92
C GLU A 748 18.19 -81.82 -9.90
N LEU A 749 19.11 -81.07 -9.30
CA LEU A 749 20.51 -81.51 -9.11
C LEU A 749 20.60 -82.73 -8.16
N LEU A 750 19.81 -82.75 -7.09
CA LEU A 750 19.75 -83.91 -6.20
C LEU A 750 19.15 -85.12 -6.90
N GLU A 751 18.09 -84.95 -7.69
CA GLU A 751 17.48 -86.03 -8.46
C GLU A 751 18.46 -86.58 -9.50
N THR A 752 19.15 -85.72 -10.25
CA THR A 752 20.17 -86.15 -11.22
C THR A 752 21.34 -86.88 -10.56
N ARG A 753 21.80 -86.44 -9.39
CA ARG A 753 22.83 -87.16 -8.61
C ARG A 753 22.34 -88.50 -8.05
N ALA A 754 21.05 -88.63 -7.75
CA ALA A 754 20.44 -89.87 -7.28
C ALA A 754 20.17 -90.88 -8.41
N LYS A 755 20.12 -90.45 -9.67
CA LYS A 755 19.83 -91.32 -10.83
C LYS A 755 20.78 -92.52 -10.94
N PRO A 756 22.13 -92.38 -10.94
CA PRO A 756 23.02 -93.53 -11.08
C PRO A 756 22.85 -94.57 -9.96
N LEU A 757 22.66 -94.11 -8.72
CA LEU A 757 22.43 -94.99 -7.57
C LEU A 757 21.09 -95.73 -7.72
N ARG A 758 20.03 -95.03 -8.15
CA ARG A 758 18.72 -95.64 -8.40
C ARG A 758 18.78 -96.64 -9.56
N THR A 759 19.48 -96.33 -10.64
CA THR A 759 19.70 -97.25 -11.77
C THR A 759 20.46 -98.49 -11.33
N TYR A 760 21.55 -98.35 -10.57
CA TYR A 760 22.28 -99.49 -10.03
C TYR A 760 21.42 -100.37 -9.11
N LEU A 761 20.62 -99.76 -8.23
CA LEU A 761 19.69 -100.50 -7.37
C LEU A 761 18.63 -101.26 -8.18
N MET A 762 18.08 -100.66 -9.24
CA MET A 762 17.06 -101.30 -10.09
C MET A 762 17.62 -102.37 -11.02
N ASP A 763 18.82 -102.19 -11.57
CA ASP A 763 19.38 -103.06 -12.60
C ASP A 763 20.22 -104.21 -12.02
N THR A 764 20.91 -104.01 -10.90
CA THR A 764 21.84 -105.00 -10.33
C THR A 764 21.28 -105.63 -9.06
N VAL A 765 20.87 -104.82 -8.08
CA VAL A 765 20.51 -105.32 -6.74
C VAL A 765 19.10 -105.92 -6.71
N LEU A 766 18.10 -105.22 -7.27
CA LEU A 766 16.71 -105.67 -7.24
C LEU A 766 16.51 -107.03 -7.94
N PRO A 767 17.04 -107.27 -9.16
CA PRO A 767 16.84 -108.54 -9.86
C PRO A 767 17.43 -109.71 -9.09
N ALA A 768 18.68 -109.60 -8.62
CA ALA A 768 19.34 -110.63 -7.82
C ALA A 768 18.58 -110.93 -6.52
N LEU A 769 18.12 -109.89 -5.81
CA LEU A 769 17.31 -110.05 -4.60
C LEU A 769 15.97 -110.72 -4.90
N THR A 770 15.27 -110.29 -5.95
CA THR A 770 13.98 -110.89 -6.32
C THR A 770 14.13 -112.35 -6.76
N GLU A 771 15.20 -112.70 -7.49
CA GLU A 771 15.47 -114.08 -7.87
C GLU A 771 15.78 -114.96 -6.66
N GLY A 772 16.61 -114.47 -5.74
CA GLY A 772 16.91 -115.19 -4.51
C GLY A 772 15.67 -115.37 -3.64
N MET A 773 14.85 -114.34 -3.50
CA MET A 773 13.58 -114.45 -2.78
C MET A 773 12.64 -115.46 -3.44
N LEU A 774 12.57 -115.50 -4.78
CA LEU A 774 11.78 -116.49 -5.51
C LEU A 774 12.35 -117.91 -5.33
N GLU A 775 13.66 -118.08 -5.26
CA GLU A 775 14.29 -119.38 -5.06
C GLU A 775 14.05 -119.92 -3.64
N VAL A 776 14.18 -119.06 -2.62
CA VAL A 776 13.84 -119.39 -1.23
C VAL A 776 12.39 -119.87 -1.12
N VAL A 777 11.45 -119.19 -1.81
CA VAL A 777 10.04 -119.59 -1.84
C VAL A 777 9.84 -120.96 -2.52
N LYS A 778 10.66 -121.30 -3.53
CA LYS A 778 10.60 -122.60 -4.23
C LYS A 778 11.20 -123.75 -3.43
N VAL A 779 12.38 -123.57 -2.84
CA VAL A 779 13.12 -124.63 -2.14
C VAL A 779 12.55 -124.89 -0.75
N GLN A 780 11.93 -123.87 -0.13
CA GLN A 780 11.45 -123.89 1.26
C GLN A 780 12.49 -124.48 2.24
N PRO A 781 13.70 -123.90 2.30
CA PRO A 781 14.73 -124.34 3.23
C PRO A 781 14.31 -124.10 4.68
N SER A 782 14.89 -124.86 5.61
CA SER A 782 14.59 -124.74 7.05
C SER A 782 14.99 -123.39 7.66
N ASP A 783 15.98 -122.70 7.07
CA ASP A 783 16.30 -121.30 7.37
C ASP A 783 16.30 -120.46 6.08
N PRO A 784 15.23 -119.67 5.81
CA PRO A 784 15.10 -118.91 4.58
C PRO A 784 16.00 -117.67 4.52
N ILE A 785 16.44 -117.12 5.66
CA ILE A 785 17.27 -115.90 5.68
C ILE A 785 18.71 -116.26 5.37
N ASP A 786 19.23 -117.29 6.04
CA ASP A 786 20.61 -117.73 5.83
C ASP A 786 20.79 -118.27 4.41
N TYR A 787 19.79 -119.00 3.90
CA TYR A 787 19.76 -119.46 2.51
C TYR A 787 19.73 -118.32 1.49
N LEU A 788 18.93 -117.27 1.73
CA LEU A 788 18.90 -116.09 0.86
C LEU A 788 20.24 -115.34 0.89
N ALA A 789 20.86 -115.22 2.06
CA ALA A 789 22.17 -114.59 2.21
C ALA A 789 23.24 -115.39 1.46
N GLU A 790 23.32 -116.71 1.64
CA GLU A 790 24.23 -117.58 0.89
C GLU A 790 23.98 -117.50 -0.62
N PHE A 791 22.71 -117.48 -1.05
CA PHE A 791 22.35 -117.31 -2.45
C PHE A 791 22.85 -115.98 -3.00
N LEU A 792 22.63 -114.86 -2.29
CA LEU A 792 23.09 -113.55 -2.72
C LEU A 792 24.61 -113.41 -2.67
N PHE A 793 25.29 -114.05 -1.72
CA PHE A 793 26.75 -114.11 -1.72
C PHE A 793 27.29 -114.90 -2.91
N ARG A 794 26.66 -116.03 -3.26
CA ARG A 794 27.03 -116.81 -4.44
C ARG A 794 26.76 -116.05 -5.73
N LYS A 795 25.57 -115.46 -5.87
CA LYS A 795 25.17 -114.59 -6.99
C LYS A 795 26.07 -113.36 -7.12
N GLY A 796 26.50 -112.78 -5.99
CA GLY A 796 27.46 -111.68 -5.96
C GLY A 796 28.85 -112.09 -6.44
N GLN A 797 29.32 -113.29 -6.07
CA GLN A 797 30.56 -113.86 -6.60
C GLN A 797 30.46 -114.14 -8.11
N GLU A 798 29.32 -114.68 -8.57
CA GLU A 798 29.05 -114.91 -9.99
C GLU A 798 29.07 -113.60 -10.79
N LEU A 799 28.41 -112.54 -10.30
CA LEU A 799 28.41 -111.22 -10.94
C LEU A 799 29.82 -110.57 -10.92
N ASP A 800 30.60 -110.75 -9.86
CA ASP A 800 31.99 -110.29 -9.77
C ASP A 800 32.91 -111.04 -10.74
N ASP A 801 32.63 -112.31 -11.02
CA ASP A 801 33.37 -113.11 -11.98
C ASP A 801 32.95 -112.79 -13.43
N GLU A 802 31.66 -112.56 -13.69
CA GLU A 802 31.16 -112.05 -14.98
C GLU A 802 31.72 -110.64 -15.30
N LEU A 803 31.88 -109.78 -14.29
CA LEU A 803 32.52 -108.46 -14.43
C LEU A 803 34.04 -108.52 -14.66
N LYS A 804 34.71 -109.64 -14.36
CA LYS A 804 36.14 -109.86 -14.65
C LYS A 804 36.37 -110.49 -16.03
N GLU A 805 35.36 -111.17 -16.57
CA GLU A 805 35.40 -111.78 -17.91
C GLU A 805 34.93 -110.84 -19.04
N ALA A 806 34.10 -109.84 -18.73
CA ALA A 806 33.69 -108.73 -19.63
C ALA A 806 34.71 -107.58 -19.66
#